data_AF-A0A2T9J7X1-F1
#
_entry.id   AF-A0A2T9J7X1-F1
#
_cell.length_a   1.000
_cell.length_b   1.000
_cell.length_c   1.000
_cell.angle_alpha   90.00
_cell.angle_beta   90.00
_cell.angle_gamma   90.00
#
_symmetry.space_group_name_H-M   'P 1'
#
loop_
_entity.id
_entity.type
_entity.pdbx_description
1 polymer ?
#
loop_
_entity_poly.entity_id
_entity_poly.type
_entity_poly.pdbx_seq_one_letter_code
_entity_poly.pdbx_strand_id
1 'polypeptide(L)'
;MVSGLALASCLLAGAAGAQTLKSGHPYLTFSDVHVSQFKARVAEDPDAKAAWAKARADADTALTRKPANDRELNAALMGLSLTYRMTGERKYADRAKVLLDVYANRANWVTDKPLLARNPVWNSDLGMGTSAYTFGLTFDAIHDALSPAERDRLAKALVKGAIRPTLNDWIDGKERIHSLDTMGHNWFSHIVFGAGVAAIAIKTEEPQAEAWIRRIDEAAQEWANYDGSAIETKPAHFASNGAFVESINYADFAAEGYLRFKRAWLDAFKEQPAATPRLEGLGDYFIQNLYPTTGGFLSTNFGDGNPTSSGASAIANLWATGDQQSRYLWYLNTVRPDPKQDVFAEPENMVQWPSVKARASVGKGPGLPTSWIDSDLGAATLRSSWAPDATFLALRSGFTWNHNHADAGSFILWHKGKQLLIDSGNSSYARPEYDGYYRQSVAHNVVTLDGKAEPESNTYNGSHFVGRVDHLVDAGDLRFVWADATGPNARTFERKYRSFMWIGDVILVIDDLKGWAPGQFEWLMHYEGEARRQGQVITVRNGEAEVAVRPLFPETLPDAGLFTDYPELMRMAEGKGLKDHAPDEAQPYVRLQAPGVTDRTKFVVALTPNGPHPAPRIEKVETKDWLMVRITQKGEVTEVYFNLLADGRIRHRNANADLGGWQTDAYILALTYPEGGSAAKPRRWFVADGSYLRRDGRVELDSLSKAFVVKDRAGQGVKASIQGQPTYAIRLACDGARSIKVDGAAKACSGDVALARRSSPPN
;
A
#
# COMPACT_ATOMS: atom_id res chain seq x y z
N MET A 1 47.74 -40.10 -15.81
CA MET A 1 48.45 -39.03 -16.54
C MET A 1 47.38 -38.02 -16.94
N VAL A 2 47.08 -37.01 -16.12
CA VAL A 2 47.75 -35.67 -16.09
C VAL A 2 47.48 -35.00 -17.45
N SER A 3 46.63 -33.98 -17.62
CA SER A 3 46.52 -32.67 -16.93
C SER A 3 45.08 -32.13 -17.16
N GLY A 4 44.41 -31.39 -16.27
CA GLY A 4 44.88 -30.19 -15.59
C GLY A 4 44.45 -28.93 -16.37
N LEU A 5 43.16 -28.57 -16.32
CA LEU A 5 42.70 -27.21 -16.63
C LEU A 5 41.87 -26.74 -15.44
N ALA A 6 42.56 -25.98 -14.60
CA ALA A 6 42.06 -25.40 -13.38
C ALA A 6 40.99 -24.35 -13.68
N LEU A 7 39.95 -24.36 -12.83
CA LEU A 7 39.10 -23.21 -12.56
C LEU A 7 39.97 -21.95 -12.39
N ALA A 8 39.81 -20.99 -13.27
CA ALA A 8 40.35 -19.64 -13.14
C ALA A 8 39.27 -18.63 -13.51
N SER A 9 38.17 -18.64 -12.75
CA SER A 9 37.12 -17.64 -12.84
C SER A 9 36.31 -17.61 -11.56
N CYS A 10 36.97 -17.32 -10.44
CA CYS A 10 36.38 -16.82 -9.19
C CYS A 10 37.53 -16.60 -8.20
N LEU A 11 38.19 -15.44 -8.26
CA LEU A 11 38.98 -14.83 -7.18
C LEU A 11 39.52 -13.48 -7.67
N LEU A 12 38.60 -12.60 -8.05
CA LEU A 12 38.78 -11.17 -7.81
C LEU A 12 37.74 -10.80 -6.76
N ALA A 13 37.93 -11.35 -5.55
CA ALA A 13 37.49 -10.62 -4.37
C ALA A 13 38.35 -9.34 -4.39
N GLY A 14 37.83 -8.30 -5.03
CA GLY A 14 38.43 -6.98 -4.95
C GLY A 14 38.61 -6.70 -3.47
N ALA A 15 39.83 -6.38 -3.04
CA ALA A 15 40.05 -5.80 -1.74
C ALA A 15 39.14 -4.55 -1.69
N ALA A 16 38.01 -4.67 -0.99
CA ALA A 16 37.01 -3.63 -0.94
C ALA A 16 37.64 -2.43 -0.25
N GLY A 17 37.80 -1.34 -0.99
CA GLY A 17 38.36 -0.10 -0.46
C GLY A 17 37.59 0.40 0.74
N ALA A 18 38.29 1.12 1.62
CA ALA A 18 37.66 1.92 2.66
C ALA A 18 36.67 2.92 2.06
N GLN A 19 35.52 3.17 2.71
CA GLN A 19 34.61 4.24 2.27
C GLN A 19 35.32 5.58 2.43
N THR A 20 35.44 6.34 1.35
CA THR A 20 36.21 7.58 1.30
C THR A 20 35.30 8.76 1.59
N LEU A 21 35.56 9.48 2.69
CA LEU A 21 34.84 10.71 3.00
C LEU A 21 35.04 11.77 1.90
N LYS A 22 33.96 12.48 1.53
CA LYS A 22 33.99 13.60 0.59
C LYS A 22 34.69 14.83 1.18
N SER A 23 34.54 15.06 2.48
CA SER A 23 35.07 16.19 3.22
C SER A 23 35.31 15.84 4.69
N GLY A 24 35.93 16.75 5.43
CA GLY A 24 35.91 16.69 6.90
C GLY A 24 34.54 17.03 7.46
N HIS A 25 34.36 16.82 8.77
CA HIS A 25 33.16 17.27 9.47
C HIS A 25 32.94 18.77 9.22
N PRO A 26 31.70 19.19 9.02
CA PRO A 26 30.45 18.41 9.01
C PRO A 26 30.08 17.90 7.61
N TYR A 27 29.78 16.61 7.47
CA TYR A 27 29.52 15.99 6.16
C TYR A 27 28.18 15.25 6.06
N LEU A 28 27.32 15.32 7.09
CA LEU A 28 25.98 14.72 7.06
C LEU A 28 24.89 15.75 6.72
N THR A 29 23.67 15.53 7.21
CA THR A 29 22.47 16.34 6.97
C THR A 29 22.73 17.85 7.06
N PHE A 30 23.43 18.31 8.09
CA PHE A 30 23.70 19.74 8.31
C PHE A 30 25.05 20.19 7.73
N SER A 31 25.54 19.57 6.65
CA SER A 31 26.78 19.98 5.96
C SER A 31 26.70 21.40 5.42
N ASP A 32 27.87 21.99 5.11
CA ASP A 32 27.94 23.36 4.57
C ASP A 32 27.18 23.50 3.24
N VAL A 33 27.15 22.44 2.43
CA VAL A 33 26.41 22.42 1.16
C VAL A 33 24.91 22.59 1.40
N HIS A 34 24.33 21.77 2.28
CA HIS A 34 22.89 21.80 2.56
C HIS A 34 22.47 23.08 3.28
N VAL A 35 23.26 23.54 4.24
CA VAL A 35 23.00 24.79 4.96
C VAL A 35 23.05 25.99 4.02
N SER A 36 24.01 26.02 3.08
CA SER A 36 24.11 27.08 2.09
C SER A 36 22.92 27.07 1.13
N GLN A 37 22.48 25.88 0.69
CA GLN A 37 21.28 25.72 -0.12
C GLN A 37 20.04 26.22 0.63
N PHE A 38 19.88 25.86 1.90
CA PHE A 38 18.73 26.30 2.69
C PHE A 38 18.72 27.81 2.96
N LYS A 39 19.88 28.43 3.21
CA LYS A 39 20.00 29.89 3.30
C LYS A 39 19.49 30.58 2.03
N ALA A 40 19.80 30.03 0.86
CA ALA A 40 19.24 30.53 -0.39
C ALA A 40 17.71 30.37 -0.44
N ARG A 41 17.15 29.23 -0.01
CA ARG A 41 15.70 29.02 0.05
C ARG A 41 15.00 29.98 1.01
N VAL A 42 15.57 30.23 2.19
CA VAL A 42 15.05 31.21 3.16
C VAL A 42 15.03 32.62 2.58
N ALA A 43 15.96 32.96 1.68
CA ALA A 43 15.98 34.26 1.00
C ALA A 43 14.94 34.36 -0.13
N GLU A 44 14.62 33.22 -0.78
CA GLU A 44 13.75 33.15 -1.97
C GLU A 44 12.28 32.85 -1.66
N ASP A 45 11.99 32.12 -0.57
CA ASP A 45 10.69 31.49 -0.32
C ASP A 45 10.11 31.90 1.04
N PRO A 46 8.95 32.59 1.09
CA PRO A 46 8.31 33.01 2.33
C PRO A 46 8.00 31.85 3.29
N ASP A 47 7.63 30.69 2.76
CA ASP A 47 7.31 29.51 3.57
C ASP A 47 8.56 28.95 4.25
N ALA A 48 9.67 28.84 3.49
CA ALA A 48 10.96 28.42 4.03
C ALA A 48 11.45 29.40 5.10
N LYS A 49 11.26 30.71 4.88
CA LYS A 49 11.59 31.75 5.86
C LYS A 49 10.75 31.64 7.13
N ALA A 50 9.45 31.38 7.01
CA ALA A 50 8.57 31.19 8.16
C ALA A 50 8.93 29.93 8.96
N ALA A 51 9.17 28.80 8.27
CA ALA A 51 9.62 27.56 8.88
C ALA A 51 10.95 27.75 9.63
N TRP A 52 11.92 28.41 9.01
CA TRP A 52 13.19 28.76 9.65
C TRP A 52 13.00 29.67 10.88
N ALA A 53 12.18 30.72 10.79
CA ALA A 53 11.92 31.61 11.91
C ALA A 53 11.33 30.86 13.11
N LYS A 54 10.40 29.92 12.86
CA LYS A 54 9.85 29.04 13.88
C LYS A 54 10.92 28.12 14.47
N ALA A 55 11.70 27.43 13.64
CA ALA A 55 12.77 26.54 14.10
C ALA A 55 13.80 27.26 15.00
N ARG A 56 14.16 28.50 14.64
CA ARG A 56 15.04 29.33 15.46
C ARG A 56 14.41 29.68 16.82
N ALA A 57 13.14 30.07 16.84
CA ALA A 57 12.44 30.39 18.09
C ALA A 57 12.30 29.16 19.02
N ASP A 58 12.04 27.99 18.44
CA ASP A 58 12.01 26.72 19.17
C ASP A 58 13.41 26.38 19.74
N ALA A 59 14.49 26.61 18.96
CA ALA A 59 15.87 26.45 19.42
C ALA A 59 16.27 27.46 20.52
N ASP A 60 15.83 28.71 20.44
CA ASP A 60 16.02 29.72 21.48
C ASP A 60 15.35 29.29 22.80
N THR A 61 14.17 28.70 22.71
CA THR A 61 13.48 28.11 23.89
C THR A 61 14.26 26.92 24.45
N ALA A 62 14.85 26.09 23.59
CA ALA A 62 15.65 24.93 24.00
C ALA A 62 16.96 25.29 24.74
N LEU A 63 17.45 26.54 24.64
CA LEU A 63 18.63 27.01 25.36
C LEU A 63 18.47 26.89 26.89
N THR A 64 17.26 27.11 27.40
CA THR A 64 16.98 27.10 28.85
C THR A 64 16.03 26.00 29.26
N ARG A 65 15.16 25.52 28.36
CA ARG A 65 14.21 24.45 28.65
C ARG A 65 14.93 23.12 28.89
N LYS A 66 14.57 22.44 29.97
CA LYS A 66 14.95 21.04 30.22
C LYS A 66 13.97 20.11 29.48
N PRO A 67 14.43 19.23 28.58
CA PRO A 67 13.56 18.25 27.93
C PRO A 67 12.91 17.31 28.93
N ALA A 68 11.61 17.05 28.78
CA ALA A 68 10.85 16.17 29.67
C ALA A 68 11.03 14.67 29.37
N ASN A 69 11.34 14.34 28.12
CA ASN A 69 11.49 12.97 27.61
C ASN A 69 12.41 12.96 26.38
N ASP A 70 12.69 11.76 25.86
CA ASP A 70 13.62 11.56 24.74
C ASP A 70 13.14 12.19 23.44
N ARG A 71 11.82 12.26 23.22
CA ARG A 71 11.25 12.97 22.06
C ARG A 71 11.56 14.46 22.11
N GLU A 72 11.35 15.12 23.25
CA GLU A 72 11.72 16.53 23.43
C GLU A 72 13.22 16.75 23.34
N LEU A 73 14.03 15.80 23.85
CA LEU A 73 15.48 15.87 23.79
C LEU A 73 15.98 15.80 22.34
N ASN A 74 15.47 14.85 21.55
CA ASN A 74 15.82 14.69 20.15
C ASN A 74 15.39 15.92 19.32
N ALA A 75 14.17 16.43 19.54
CA ALA A 75 13.71 17.65 18.88
C ALA A 75 14.59 18.87 19.20
N ALA A 76 14.98 19.05 20.47
CA ALA A 76 15.88 20.12 20.89
C ALA A 76 17.27 19.99 20.22
N LEU A 77 17.85 18.79 20.21
CA LEU A 77 19.15 18.52 19.57
C LEU A 77 19.14 18.88 18.08
N MET A 78 18.10 18.47 17.34
CA MET A 78 17.96 18.80 15.91
C MET A 78 17.79 20.30 15.66
N GLY A 79 16.92 20.97 16.44
CA GLY A 79 16.70 22.42 16.32
C GLY A 79 17.95 23.25 16.65
N LEU A 80 18.68 22.88 17.71
CA LEU A 80 19.94 23.52 18.09
C LEU A 80 21.03 23.28 17.02
N SER A 81 21.10 22.07 16.46
CA SER A 81 22.05 21.72 15.39
C SER A 81 21.83 22.59 14.16
N LEU A 82 20.61 22.62 13.62
CA LEU A 82 20.29 23.46 12.47
C LEU A 82 20.58 24.94 12.76
N THR A 83 20.19 25.42 13.94
CA THR A 83 20.31 26.84 14.29
C THR A 83 21.76 27.26 14.47
N TYR A 84 22.59 26.43 15.12
CA TYR A 84 24.04 26.63 15.17
C TYR A 84 24.61 26.78 13.76
N ARG A 85 24.23 25.90 12.82
CA ARG A 85 24.79 25.91 11.46
C ARG A 85 24.29 27.03 10.58
N MET A 86 23.06 27.47 10.79
CA MET A 86 22.53 28.64 10.11
C MET A 86 23.15 29.95 10.60
N THR A 87 23.45 30.07 11.90
CA THR A 87 23.82 31.34 12.55
C THR A 87 25.30 31.49 12.91
N GLY A 88 26.01 30.38 13.18
CA GLY A 88 27.35 30.37 13.78
C GLY A 88 27.40 30.73 15.26
N GLU A 89 26.25 30.94 15.93
CA GLU A 89 26.21 31.35 17.34
C GLU A 89 26.54 30.16 18.27
N ARG A 90 27.71 30.19 18.93
CA ARG A 90 28.20 29.10 19.80
C ARG A 90 27.24 28.65 20.90
N LYS A 91 26.39 29.55 21.42
CA LYS A 91 25.41 29.22 22.47
C LYS A 91 24.54 28.00 22.14
N TYR A 92 24.21 27.79 20.86
CA TYR A 92 23.41 26.65 20.42
C TYR A 92 24.22 25.35 20.43
N ALA A 93 25.48 25.38 19.96
CA ALA A 93 26.38 24.23 20.03
C ALA A 93 26.73 23.85 21.47
N ASP A 94 26.98 24.85 22.33
CA ASP A 94 27.25 24.63 23.75
C ASP A 94 26.06 23.96 24.44
N ARG A 95 24.83 24.39 24.13
CA ARG A 95 23.62 23.74 24.64
C ARG A 95 23.46 22.34 24.08
N ALA A 96 23.66 22.14 22.78
CA ALA A 96 23.54 20.83 22.14
C ALA A 96 24.50 19.82 22.78
N LYS A 97 25.75 20.22 23.05
CA LYS A 97 26.72 19.42 23.80
C LYS A 97 26.21 19.01 25.18
N VAL A 98 25.67 19.96 25.97
CA VAL A 98 25.08 19.65 27.29
C VAL A 98 23.94 18.63 27.18
N LEU A 99 23.16 18.68 26.10
CA LEU A 99 22.09 17.73 25.85
C LEU A 99 22.61 16.36 25.37
N LEU A 100 23.68 16.31 24.56
CA LEU A 100 24.37 15.06 24.23
C LEU A 100 24.93 14.38 25.49
N ASP A 101 25.40 15.15 26.46
CA ASP A 101 25.86 14.62 27.75
C ASP A 101 24.75 13.92 28.54
N VAL A 102 23.48 14.26 28.33
CA VAL A 102 22.35 13.53 28.93
C VAL A 102 22.34 12.08 28.45
N TYR A 103 22.61 11.83 27.16
CA TYR A 103 22.74 10.47 26.62
C TYR A 103 24.06 9.82 27.02
N ALA A 104 25.17 10.55 26.95
CA ALA A 104 26.49 9.99 27.22
C ALA A 104 26.66 9.47 28.65
N ASN A 105 25.90 10.02 29.60
CA ASN A 105 25.90 9.61 31.01
C ASN A 105 24.90 8.48 31.33
N ARG A 106 24.12 7.98 30.37
CA ARG A 106 23.19 6.87 30.62
C ARG A 106 23.92 5.53 30.73
N ALA A 107 23.37 4.64 31.55
CA ALA A 107 23.87 3.27 31.65
C ALA A 107 23.58 2.45 30.38
N ASN A 108 22.38 2.62 29.81
CA ASN A 108 21.94 2.10 28.52
C ASN A 108 20.92 3.09 27.91
N TRP A 109 20.67 2.99 26.60
CA TRP A 109 19.80 3.90 25.88
C TRP A 109 18.43 3.30 25.53
N VAL A 110 18.14 2.08 26.01
CA VAL A 110 16.85 1.40 25.78
C VAL A 110 15.73 2.21 26.42
N THR A 111 14.71 2.52 25.62
CA THR A 111 13.57 3.34 26.05
C THR A 111 12.39 2.49 26.55
N ASP A 112 12.18 1.32 25.94
CA ASP A 112 11.18 0.32 26.32
C ASP A 112 11.78 -0.68 27.32
N LYS A 113 11.81 -0.28 28.59
CA LYS A 113 12.44 -1.05 29.70
C LYS A 113 11.95 -2.50 29.82
N PRO A 114 10.67 -2.85 29.60
CA PRO A 114 10.22 -4.24 29.53
C PRO A 114 11.06 -5.16 28.62
N LEU A 115 11.65 -4.64 27.54
CA LEU A 115 12.52 -5.41 26.64
C LEU A 115 13.76 -5.96 27.34
N LEU A 116 14.26 -5.28 28.38
CA LEU A 116 15.41 -5.72 29.16
C LEU A 116 15.11 -6.95 30.04
N ALA A 117 13.83 -7.29 30.23
CA ALA A 117 13.41 -8.45 30.99
C ALA A 117 13.15 -9.70 30.12
N ARG A 118 13.33 -9.59 28.78
CA ARG A 118 13.15 -10.72 27.86
C ARG A 118 14.30 -11.74 27.98
N ASN A 119 14.06 -12.95 27.48
CA ASN A 119 15.07 -14.00 27.36
C ASN A 119 15.08 -14.55 25.92
N PRO A 120 16.13 -14.26 25.11
CA PRO A 120 17.28 -13.41 25.45
C PRO A 120 16.90 -11.93 25.63
N VAL A 121 17.74 -11.18 26.34
CA VAL A 121 17.55 -9.75 26.63
C VAL A 121 17.69 -8.93 25.35
N TRP A 122 16.73 -8.03 25.08
CA TRP A 122 16.83 -7.08 23.97
C TRP A 122 17.46 -5.79 24.48
N ASN A 123 18.66 -5.47 23.98
CA ASN A 123 19.47 -4.31 24.37
C ASN A 123 19.32 -3.12 23.42
N SER A 124 18.42 -3.24 22.43
CA SER A 124 18.19 -2.26 21.39
C SER A 124 16.70 -2.16 21.06
N ASP A 125 16.20 -0.93 20.90
CA ASP A 125 14.79 -0.65 20.66
C ASP A 125 14.60 0.58 19.74
N LEU A 126 13.36 0.81 19.32
CA LEU A 126 12.99 1.88 18.38
C LEU A 126 13.44 3.27 18.85
N GLY A 127 13.23 3.57 20.15
CA GLY A 127 13.63 4.84 20.74
C GLY A 127 15.14 5.03 20.71
N MET A 128 15.91 4.00 21.05
CA MET A 128 17.37 4.03 20.96
C MET A 128 17.86 4.26 19.53
N GLY A 129 17.27 3.60 18.53
CA GLY A 129 17.60 3.82 17.11
C GLY A 129 17.41 5.28 16.69
N THR A 130 16.28 5.88 17.10
CA THR A 130 16.00 7.30 16.86
C THR A 130 17.01 8.20 17.56
N SER A 131 17.33 7.93 18.83
CA SER A 131 18.32 8.69 19.59
C SER A 131 19.72 8.55 19.02
N ALA A 132 20.12 7.39 18.48
CA ALA A 132 21.39 7.19 17.81
C ALA A 132 21.52 8.06 16.55
N TYR A 133 20.49 8.05 15.71
CA TYR A 133 20.39 8.91 14.52
C TYR A 133 20.55 10.39 14.88
N THR A 134 19.73 10.89 15.83
CA THR A 134 19.78 12.29 16.24
C THR A 134 21.12 12.65 16.89
N PHE A 135 21.66 11.81 17.76
CA PHE A 135 22.95 12.03 18.40
C PHE A 135 24.06 12.13 17.34
N GLY A 136 24.10 11.22 16.37
CA GLY A 136 25.08 11.22 15.28
C GLY A 136 25.02 12.49 14.44
N LEU A 137 23.82 12.91 14.02
CA LEU A 137 23.66 14.16 13.26
C LEU A 137 24.07 15.40 14.06
N THR A 138 23.73 15.46 15.35
CA THR A 138 24.15 16.59 16.19
C THR A 138 25.65 16.58 16.43
N PHE A 139 26.26 15.42 16.68
CA PHE A 139 27.71 15.27 16.84
C PHE A 139 28.46 15.78 15.60
N ASP A 140 28.05 15.37 14.40
CA ASP A 140 28.60 15.88 13.13
C ASP A 140 28.39 17.39 13.01
N ALA A 141 27.18 17.88 13.30
CA ALA A 141 26.83 19.28 13.14
C ALA A 141 27.66 20.21 14.02
N ILE A 142 27.92 19.86 15.28
CA ILE A 142 28.64 20.72 16.24
C ILE A 142 30.11 20.35 16.39
N HIS A 143 30.64 19.49 15.51
CA HIS A 143 31.97 18.89 15.65
C HIS A 143 33.08 19.94 15.89
N ASP A 144 33.02 21.05 15.17
CA ASP A 144 33.98 22.16 15.26
C ASP A 144 33.95 22.90 16.61
N ALA A 145 32.83 22.86 17.34
CA ALA A 145 32.69 23.41 18.67
C ALA A 145 33.17 22.45 19.79
N LEU A 146 33.40 21.17 19.47
CA LEU A 146 33.88 20.16 20.43
C LEU A 146 35.42 20.11 20.46
N SER A 147 35.99 20.00 21.66
CA SER A 147 37.41 19.68 21.81
C SER A 147 37.72 18.22 21.41
N PRO A 148 38.98 17.88 21.08
CA PRO A 148 39.35 16.49 20.76
C PRO A 148 38.96 15.48 21.84
N ALA A 149 39.10 15.83 23.12
CA ALA A 149 38.71 14.97 24.23
C ALA A 149 37.19 14.78 24.33
N GLU A 150 36.41 15.81 23.98
CA GLU A 150 34.94 15.71 23.94
C GLU A 150 34.47 14.88 22.76
N ARG A 151 35.12 15.02 21.60
CA ARG A 151 34.83 14.19 20.42
C ARG A 151 35.03 12.71 20.73
N ASP A 152 36.20 12.35 21.26
CA ASP A 152 36.52 10.99 21.68
C ASP A 152 35.52 10.44 22.71
N ARG A 153 35.20 11.23 23.75
CA ARG A 153 34.26 10.82 24.80
C ARG A 153 32.85 10.59 24.27
N LEU A 154 32.32 11.52 23.47
CA LEU A 154 30.96 11.42 22.92
C LEU A 154 30.85 10.28 21.89
N ALA A 155 31.88 10.08 21.06
CA ALA A 155 31.95 8.96 20.13
C ALA A 155 31.93 7.62 20.88
N LYS A 156 32.76 7.45 21.92
CA LYS A 156 32.76 6.24 22.77
C LYS A 156 31.43 6.01 23.45
N ALA A 157 30.75 7.08 23.88
CA ALA A 157 29.43 6.98 24.49
C ALA A 157 28.37 6.50 23.49
N LEU A 158 28.41 6.98 22.25
CA LEU A 158 27.53 6.53 21.16
C LEU A 158 27.78 5.06 20.79
N VAL A 159 29.06 4.65 20.74
CA VAL A 159 29.45 3.25 20.51
C VAL A 159 28.88 2.33 21.59
N LYS A 160 29.10 2.68 22.86
CA LYS A 160 28.63 1.88 24.01
C LYS A 160 27.10 1.88 24.12
N GLY A 161 26.48 3.04 23.91
CA GLY A 161 25.07 3.28 24.21
C GLY A 161 24.12 2.76 23.15
N ALA A 162 24.51 2.80 21.87
CA ALA A 162 23.61 2.47 20.78
C ALA A 162 24.23 1.59 19.68
N ILE A 163 25.41 1.93 19.15
CA ILE A 163 25.96 1.21 17.98
C ILE A 163 26.24 -0.26 18.31
N ARG A 164 26.98 -0.52 19.39
CA ARG A 164 27.35 -1.90 19.74
C ARG A 164 26.15 -2.74 20.20
N PRO A 165 25.23 -2.25 21.06
CA PRO A 165 24.00 -2.97 21.37
C PRO A 165 23.18 -3.32 20.11
N THR A 166 23.00 -2.38 19.17
CA THR A 166 22.29 -2.66 17.92
C THR A 166 23.01 -3.72 17.07
N LEU A 167 24.32 -3.59 16.88
CA LEU A 167 25.09 -4.57 16.11
C LEU A 167 25.00 -5.96 16.75
N ASN A 168 25.18 -6.03 18.07
CA ASN A 168 25.11 -7.28 18.81
C ASN A 168 23.73 -7.91 18.72
N ASP A 169 22.64 -7.14 18.81
CA ASP A 169 21.30 -7.71 18.82
C ASP A 169 20.83 -8.14 17.41
N TRP A 170 21.19 -7.38 16.36
CA TRP A 170 20.58 -7.51 15.02
C TRP A 170 21.52 -8.00 13.91
N ILE A 171 22.83 -7.76 14.00
CA ILE A 171 23.73 -7.84 12.84
C ILE A 171 24.85 -8.85 13.00
N ASP A 172 25.54 -8.86 14.15
CA ASP A 172 26.71 -9.69 14.41
C ASP A 172 26.26 -11.14 14.68
N GLY A 173 26.56 -12.06 13.75
CA GLY A 173 26.17 -13.46 13.87
C GLY A 173 26.69 -14.17 15.13
N LYS A 174 27.67 -13.62 15.85
CA LYS A 174 28.14 -14.18 17.12
C LYS A 174 27.18 -13.93 18.29
N GLU A 175 26.56 -12.75 18.33
CA GLU A 175 25.75 -12.29 19.47
C GLU A 175 24.28 -12.08 19.09
N ARG A 176 23.95 -12.00 17.79
CA ARG A 176 22.60 -11.62 17.35
C ARG A 176 21.56 -12.59 17.86
N ILE A 177 20.55 -11.98 18.45
CA ILE A 177 19.37 -12.62 19.00
C ILE A 177 18.16 -12.41 18.09
N HIS A 178 18.26 -11.45 17.16
CA HIS A 178 17.37 -11.27 16.03
C HIS A 178 18.02 -11.87 14.78
N SER A 179 17.27 -12.70 14.06
CA SER A 179 17.68 -13.33 12.79
C SER A 179 16.93 -12.72 11.60
N LEU A 180 17.29 -13.12 10.37
CA LEU A 180 16.48 -12.86 9.16
C LEU A 180 15.03 -13.36 9.37
N ASP A 181 14.88 -14.45 10.10
CA ASP A 181 13.61 -15.02 10.54
C ASP A 181 12.82 -14.13 11.52
N THR A 182 13.44 -13.09 12.10
CA THR A 182 12.77 -12.00 12.83
C THR A 182 12.69 -10.71 12.00
N MET A 183 13.33 -10.65 10.83
CA MET A 183 13.06 -9.63 9.82
C MET A 183 11.65 -9.86 9.28
N GLY A 184 10.94 -8.76 9.04
CA GLY A 184 9.53 -8.82 8.63
C GLY A 184 8.76 -7.55 8.94
N HIS A 185 9.34 -6.63 9.72
CA HIS A 185 8.63 -5.49 10.26
C HIS A 185 9.53 -4.26 10.42
N ASN A 186 8.89 -3.11 10.59
CA ASN A 186 9.50 -1.79 10.66
C ASN A 186 10.61 -1.58 11.72
N TRP A 187 10.76 -2.47 12.71
CA TRP A 187 11.77 -2.29 13.77
C TRP A 187 13.20 -2.40 13.24
N PHE A 188 13.45 -3.34 12.31
CA PHE A 188 14.79 -3.56 11.79
C PHE A 188 15.36 -2.27 11.22
N SER A 189 14.59 -1.60 10.35
CA SER A 189 15.09 -0.44 9.63
C SER A 189 15.41 0.71 10.58
N HIS A 190 14.52 1.05 11.52
CA HIS A 190 14.78 2.17 12.44
C HIS A 190 15.95 1.93 13.38
N ILE A 191 16.08 0.72 13.92
CA ILE A 191 17.11 0.41 14.91
C ILE A 191 18.48 0.34 14.23
N VAL A 192 18.57 -0.46 13.16
CA VAL A 192 19.83 -0.73 12.46
C VAL A 192 20.32 0.51 11.71
N PHE A 193 19.46 1.17 10.94
CA PHE A 193 19.89 2.31 10.13
C PHE A 193 20.10 3.58 10.95
N GLY A 194 19.41 3.74 12.09
CA GLY A 194 19.75 4.78 13.07
C GLY A 194 21.16 4.63 13.63
N ALA A 195 21.55 3.39 14.00
CA ALA A 195 22.93 3.08 14.38
C ALA A 195 23.92 3.21 13.21
N GLY A 196 23.48 2.95 11.97
CA GLY A 196 24.26 3.17 10.76
C GLY A 196 24.65 4.63 10.57
N VAL A 197 23.70 5.56 10.68
CA VAL A 197 23.98 7.01 10.61
C VAL A 197 24.92 7.44 11.74
N ALA A 198 24.70 6.93 12.95
CA ALA A 198 25.59 7.16 14.09
C ALA A 198 27.03 6.68 13.83
N ALA A 199 27.20 5.50 13.22
CA ALA A 199 28.51 4.97 12.87
C ALA A 199 29.21 5.81 11.81
N ILE A 200 28.48 6.28 10.79
CA ILE A 200 29.00 7.23 9.78
C ILE A 200 29.50 8.50 10.47
N ALA A 201 28.74 9.06 11.41
CA ALA A 201 29.07 10.31 12.09
C ALA A 201 30.36 10.26 12.93
N ILE A 202 30.80 9.09 13.38
CA ILE A 202 32.00 8.94 14.22
C ILE A 202 33.16 8.27 13.47
N LYS A 203 33.09 8.17 12.14
CA LYS A 203 34.09 7.44 11.34
C LYS A 203 35.51 7.97 11.56
N THR A 204 35.68 9.26 11.89
CA THR A 204 37.00 9.84 12.12
C THR A 204 37.54 9.61 13.53
N GLU A 205 36.66 9.27 14.48
CA GLU A 205 36.96 9.06 15.89
C GLU A 205 37.12 7.57 16.24
N GLU A 206 36.41 6.68 15.54
CA GLU A 206 36.39 5.23 15.81
C GLU A 206 36.81 4.42 14.58
N PRO A 207 38.04 3.86 14.54
CA PRO A 207 38.53 3.07 13.42
C PRO A 207 37.66 1.87 13.06
N GLN A 208 36.96 1.25 14.03
CA GLN A 208 36.08 0.11 13.77
C GLN A 208 34.79 0.50 13.03
N ALA A 209 34.41 1.79 13.03
CA ALA A 209 33.19 2.27 12.39
C ALA A 209 33.14 1.92 10.91
N GLU A 210 34.29 1.88 10.23
CA GLU A 210 34.38 1.47 8.84
C GLU A 210 33.80 0.06 8.57
N ALA A 211 34.14 -0.90 9.42
CA ALA A 211 33.63 -2.26 9.29
C ALA A 211 32.13 -2.32 9.59
N TRP A 212 31.66 -1.56 10.59
CA TRP A 212 30.24 -1.51 10.96
C TRP A 212 29.38 -0.89 9.87
N ILE A 213 29.82 0.24 9.29
CA ILE A 213 29.14 0.92 8.19
C ILE A 213 28.96 -0.02 7.00
N ARG A 214 30.03 -0.73 6.61
CA ARG A 214 29.97 -1.71 5.52
C ARG A 214 28.98 -2.84 5.82
N ARG A 215 29.06 -3.42 7.02
CA ARG A 215 28.18 -4.53 7.40
C ARG A 215 26.70 -4.11 7.44
N ILE A 216 26.41 -2.88 7.87
CA ILE A 216 25.05 -2.32 7.86
C ILE A 216 24.55 -2.09 6.42
N ASP A 217 25.42 -1.65 5.50
CA ASP A 217 25.07 -1.50 4.07
C ASP A 217 24.75 -2.86 3.42
N GLU A 218 25.53 -3.90 3.71
CA GLU A 218 25.21 -5.28 3.31
C GLU A 218 23.86 -5.73 3.87
N ALA A 219 23.60 -5.46 5.15
CA ALA A 219 22.32 -5.77 5.79
C ALA A 219 21.15 -4.96 5.20
N ALA A 220 21.41 -3.77 4.66
CA ALA A 220 20.39 -2.98 3.97
C ALA A 220 19.92 -3.67 2.69
N GLN A 221 20.86 -4.26 1.94
CA GLN A 221 20.53 -5.05 0.76
C GLN A 221 19.76 -6.33 1.12
N GLU A 222 20.15 -7.03 2.18
CA GLU A 222 19.43 -8.20 2.70
C GLU A 222 18.00 -7.84 3.14
N TRP A 223 17.84 -6.72 3.85
CA TRP A 223 16.54 -6.22 4.29
C TRP A 223 15.63 -5.82 3.13
N ALA A 224 16.14 -5.05 2.17
CA ALA A 224 15.37 -4.60 1.02
C ALA A 224 14.91 -5.76 0.11
N ASN A 225 15.72 -6.83 0.02
CA ASN A 225 15.47 -7.99 -0.84
C ASN A 225 14.94 -9.20 -0.08
N TYR A 226 14.51 -9.05 1.17
CA TYR A 226 13.97 -10.17 1.95
C TYR A 226 12.72 -10.75 1.28
N ASP A 227 12.84 -12.01 0.83
CA ASP A 227 11.83 -12.75 0.08
C ASP A 227 10.79 -13.46 0.96
N GLY A 228 10.93 -13.37 2.28
CA GLY A 228 10.13 -14.14 3.22
C GLY A 228 10.75 -15.50 3.57
N SER A 229 10.02 -16.25 4.38
CA SER A 229 10.42 -17.59 4.86
C SER A 229 9.20 -18.51 4.83
N ALA A 230 9.24 -19.54 3.98
CA ALA A 230 8.11 -20.45 3.81
C ALA A 230 7.85 -21.30 5.06
N ILE A 231 8.91 -21.72 5.77
CA ILE A 231 8.80 -22.52 7.00
C ILE A 231 8.14 -21.69 8.10
N GLU A 232 8.50 -20.41 8.19
CA GLU A 232 8.02 -19.51 9.24
C GLU A 232 6.77 -18.75 8.84
N THR A 233 6.25 -19.00 7.63
CA THR A 233 5.08 -18.31 7.10
C THR A 233 5.30 -16.80 7.11
N LYS A 234 6.46 -16.34 6.62
CA LYS A 234 6.77 -14.90 6.51
C LYS A 234 6.70 -14.42 5.08
N PRO A 235 6.08 -13.27 4.81
CA PRO A 235 6.01 -12.67 3.49
C PRO A 235 7.32 -11.94 3.16
N ALA A 236 7.50 -11.61 1.89
CA ALA A 236 8.50 -10.63 1.48
C ALA A 236 8.20 -9.25 2.09
N HIS A 237 9.24 -8.44 2.34
CA HIS A 237 9.04 -7.06 2.83
C HIS A 237 8.41 -6.16 1.76
N PHE A 238 9.00 -6.22 0.57
CA PHE A 238 8.64 -5.40 -0.56
C PHE A 238 8.19 -6.29 -1.71
N ALA A 239 7.03 -5.94 -2.27
CA ALA A 239 6.60 -6.42 -3.56
C ALA A 239 7.56 -5.96 -4.68
N SER A 240 7.49 -6.63 -5.83
CA SER A 240 8.21 -6.26 -7.05
C SER A 240 7.91 -4.84 -7.55
N ASN A 241 6.75 -4.28 -7.19
CA ASN A 241 6.35 -2.91 -7.51
C ASN A 241 6.66 -1.89 -6.39
N GLY A 242 7.41 -2.29 -5.36
CA GLY A 242 7.81 -1.44 -4.24
C GLY A 242 6.76 -1.23 -3.14
N ALA A 243 5.60 -1.89 -3.22
CA ALA A 243 4.67 -1.92 -2.10
C ALA A 243 5.29 -2.61 -0.88
N PHE A 244 5.04 -2.07 0.31
CA PHE A 244 5.52 -2.64 1.57
C PHE A 244 4.42 -3.48 2.24
N VAL A 245 4.82 -4.52 2.96
CA VAL A 245 3.91 -5.50 3.55
C VAL A 245 2.99 -4.96 4.64
N GLU A 246 3.41 -3.91 5.35
CA GLU A 246 2.63 -3.28 6.43
C GLU A 246 1.80 -2.09 5.92
N SER A 247 0.97 -1.52 6.80
CA SER A 247 0.12 -0.37 6.48
C SER A 247 0.92 0.88 6.11
N ILE A 248 0.26 1.90 5.53
CA ILE A 248 0.90 3.10 4.96
C ILE A 248 1.83 3.82 5.95
N ASN A 249 1.40 4.02 7.20
CA ASN A 249 2.24 4.63 8.24
C ASN A 249 3.46 3.78 8.58
N TYR A 250 3.32 2.45 8.58
CA TYR A 250 4.43 1.55 8.85
C TYR A 250 5.38 1.42 7.66
N ALA A 251 4.88 1.53 6.44
CA ALA A 251 5.68 1.65 5.25
C ALA A 251 6.50 2.96 5.24
N ASP A 252 5.88 4.09 5.61
CA ASP A 252 6.58 5.39 5.74
C ASP A 252 7.69 5.30 6.77
N PHE A 253 7.37 4.78 7.96
CA PHE A 253 8.32 4.55 9.04
C PHE A 253 9.48 3.66 8.53
N ALA A 254 9.17 2.44 8.07
CA ALA A 254 10.17 1.49 7.62
C ALA A 254 11.12 2.06 6.55
N ALA A 255 10.56 2.74 5.54
CA ALA A 255 11.33 3.36 4.46
C ALA A 255 12.13 4.58 4.93
N GLU A 256 11.58 5.44 5.79
CA GLU A 256 12.27 6.60 6.34
C GLU A 256 13.57 6.19 7.06
N GLY A 257 13.52 5.14 7.89
CA GLY A 257 14.70 4.61 8.58
C GLY A 257 15.83 4.27 7.61
N TYR A 258 15.54 3.52 6.54
CA TYR A 258 16.52 3.18 5.51
C TYR A 258 17.00 4.39 4.71
N LEU A 259 16.07 5.23 4.26
CA LEU A 259 16.40 6.37 3.39
C LEU A 259 17.22 7.43 4.14
N ARG A 260 17.07 7.57 5.46
CA ARG A 260 17.97 8.38 6.32
C ARG A 260 19.40 7.87 6.28
N PHE A 261 19.61 6.54 6.34
CA PHE A 261 20.94 5.95 6.20
C PHE A 261 21.51 6.10 4.79
N LYS A 262 20.70 5.82 3.77
CA LYS A 262 21.09 6.04 2.36
C LYS A 262 21.49 7.50 2.12
N ARG A 263 20.74 8.46 2.66
CA ARG A 263 21.07 9.89 2.60
C ARG A 263 22.39 10.20 3.29
N ALA A 264 22.58 9.77 4.53
CA ALA A 264 23.84 9.96 5.27
C ALA A 264 25.04 9.38 4.51
N TRP A 265 24.87 8.21 3.88
CA TRP A 265 25.90 7.61 3.03
C TRP A 265 26.22 8.48 1.82
N LEU A 266 25.20 8.87 1.06
CA LEU A 266 25.35 9.69 -0.13
C LEU A 266 25.96 11.07 0.19
N ASP A 267 25.70 11.62 1.37
CA ASP A 267 26.30 12.86 1.82
C ASP A 267 27.77 12.68 2.19
N ALA A 268 28.10 11.61 2.94
CA ALA A 268 29.42 11.39 3.49
C ALA A 268 30.44 10.85 2.48
N PHE A 269 30.06 9.91 1.60
CA PHE A 269 30.99 9.06 0.87
C PHE A 269 30.99 9.25 -0.65
N LYS A 270 32.15 9.05 -1.27
CA LYS A 270 32.30 9.06 -2.74
C LYS A 270 31.68 7.82 -3.39
N GLU A 271 31.74 6.70 -2.68
CA GLU A 271 31.21 5.40 -3.09
C GLU A 271 29.68 5.36 -2.96
N GLN A 272 29.02 4.56 -3.79
CA GLN A 272 27.59 4.33 -3.71
C GLN A 272 27.27 3.26 -2.65
N PRO A 273 26.15 3.37 -1.92
CA PRO A 273 25.67 2.30 -1.04
C PRO A 273 25.18 1.11 -1.88
N ALA A 274 24.90 -0.01 -1.22
CA ALA A 274 24.33 -1.18 -1.87
C ALA A 274 23.01 -0.86 -2.59
N ALA A 275 22.81 -1.47 -3.76
CA ALA A 275 21.61 -1.24 -4.56
C ALA A 275 20.38 -1.96 -3.97
N THR A 276 19.26 -1.24 -3.89
CA THR A 276 17.97 -1.73 -3.38
C THR A 276 16.86 -1.58 -4.43
N PRO A 277 16.91 -2.32 -5.56
CA PRO A 277 15.99 -2.12 -6.70
C PRO A 277 14.51 -2.35 -6.36
N ARG A 278 14.19 -3.21 -5.36
CA ARG A 278 12.81 -3.42 -4.92
C ARG A 278 12.12 -2.16 -4.37
N LEU A 279 12.89 -1.13 -3.98
CA LEU A 279 12.34 0.11 -3.44
C LEU A 279 12.04 1.16 -4.53
N GLU A 280 12.35 0.89 -5.81
CA GLU A 280 12.17 1.86 -6.91
C GLU A 280 10.70 2.31 -7.07
N GLY A 281 9.73 1.44 -6.78
CA GLY A 281 8.29 1.76 -6.86
C GLY A 281 7.67 2.34 -5.59
N LEU A 282 8.45 2.56 -4.53
CA LEU A 282 7.96 2.96 -3.21
C LEU A 282 7.18 4.28 -3.24
N GLY A 283 7.67 5.29 -3.96
CA GLY A 283 6.97 6.57 -4.08
C GLY A 283 5.62 6.43 -4.79
N ASP A 284 5.54 5.56 -5.79
CA ASP A 284 4.28 5.30 -6.52
C ASP A 284 3.29 4.54 -5.65
N TYR A 285 3.75 3.61 -4.79
CA TYR A 285 2.93 2.94 -3.80
C TYR A 285 2.22 3.94 -2.86
N PHE A 286 2.93 4.91 -2.29
CA PHE A 286 2.31 5.93 -1.44
C PHE A 286 1.31 6.80 -2.18
N ILE A 287 1.65 7.23 -3.41
CA ILE A 287 0.75 8.05 -4.24
C ILE A 287 -0.52 7.27 -4.60
N GLN A 288 -0.39 5.99 -4.96
CA GLN A 288 -1.51 5.14 -5.37
C GLN A 288 -2.48 4.78 -4.25
N ASN A 289 -2.06 4.92 -2.99
CA ASN A 289 -2.89 4.75 -1.80
C ASN A 289 -3.40 6.06 -1.20
N LEU A 290 -3.03 7.20 -1.79
CA LEU A 290 -3.53 8.53 -1.43
C LEU A 290 -4.86 8.83 -2.11
N TYR A 291 -5.79 9.39 -1.35
CA TYR A 291 -7.04 9.98 -1.80
C TYR A 291 -7.03 11.50 -1.56
N PRO A 292 -6.75 12.32 -2.58
CA PRO A 292 -6.80 13.77 -2.46
C PRO A 292 -8.22 14.26 -2.17
N THR A 293 -8.35 15.22 -1.26
CA THR A 293 -9.63 15.87 -0.95
C THR A 293 -9.51 17.39 -1.08
N THR A 294 -10.62 18.10 -1.21
CA THR A 294 -10.58 19.58 -1.24
C THR A 294 -9.97 20.18 0.05
N GLY A 295 -10.07 19.45 1.17
CA GLY A 295 -9.55 19.87 2.48
C GLY A 295 -8.21 19.26 2.89
N GLY A 296 -7.55 18.47 2.03
CA GLY A 296 -6.33 17.74 2.37
C GLY A 296 -6.29 16.38 1.68
N PHE A 297 -6.25 15.31 2.47
CA PHE A 297 -6.13 13.95 1.94
C PHE A 297 -6.70 12.91 2.90
N LEU A 298 -6.88 11.69 2.38
CA LEU A 298 -6.94 10.46 3.17
C LEU A 298 -5.96 9.42 2.56
N SER A 299 -5.54 8.42 3.33
CA SER A 299 -4.75 7.28 2.87
C SER A 299 -5.44 5.97 3.23
N THR A 300 -5.40 4.96 2.36
CA THR A 300 -5.96 3.63 2.68
C THR A 300 -5.48 3.14 4.05
N ASN A 301 -6.40 2.66 4.89
CA ASN A 301 -6.14 2.37 6.30
C ASN A 301 -6.21 0.88 6.67
N PHE A 302 -6.04 -0.04 5.72
CA PHE A 302 -6.00 -1.48 6.01
C PHE A 302 -4.90 -1.83 7.03
N GLY A 303 -5.16 -2.83 7.86
CA GLY A 303 -4.28 -3.21 8.97
C GLY A 303 -4.22 -2.14 10.06
N ASP A 304 -3.05 -1.96 10.66
CA ASP A 304 -2.79 -0.88 11.63
C ASP A 304 -2.59 0.48 10.93
N GLY A 305 -3.39 0.73 9.89
CA GLY A 305 -3.40 1.94 9.09
C GLY A 305 -4.19 3.07 9.75
N ASN A 306 -3.87 4.31 9.40
CA ASN A 306 -4.65 5.48 9.79
C ASN A 306 -4.96 6.34 8.56
N PRO A 307 -6.23 6.73 8.32
CA PRO A 307 -6.62 7.53 7.16
C PRO A 307 -5.92 8.87 7.02
N THR A 308 -5.39 9.43 8.11
CA THR A 308 -4.69 10.72 8.16
C THR A 308 -3.17 10.60 8.21
N SER A 309 -2.63 9.39 8.06
CA SER A 309 -1.20 9.17 7.89
C SER A 309 -0.80 9.12 6.42
N SER A 310 0.45 9.46 6.11
CA SER A 310 0.97 9.52 4.74
C SER A 310 2.36 8.88 4.63
N GLY A 311 2.90 8.83 3.42
CA GLY A 311 4.28 8.47 3.09
C GLY A 311 5.21 9.66 2.92
N ALA A 312 4.89 10.80 3.55
CA ALA A 312 5.59 12.06 3.31
C ALA A 312 7.07 11.99 3.68
N SER A 313 7.41 11.31 4.77
CA SER A 313 8.78 11.23 5.29
C SER A 313 9.67 10.45 4.33
N ALA A 314 9.18 9.31 3.84
CA ALA A 314 9.84 8.52 2.82
C ALA A 314 9.98 9.30 1.50
N ILE A 315 8.92 9.97 1.04
CA ILE A 315 8.96 10.76 -0.21
C ILE A 315 9.95 11.93 -0.11
N ALA A 316 10.01 12.62 1.03
CA ALA A 316 10.99 13.69 1.25
C ALA A 316 12.43 13.15 1.22
N ASN A 317 12.68 11.96 1.76
CA ASN A 317 14.00 11.35 1.71
C ASN A 317 14.33 10.73 0.33
N LEU A 318 13.35 10.24 -0.44
CA LEU A 318 13.55 9.90 -1.86
C LEU A 318 14.02 11.12 -2.65
N TRP A 319 13.34 12.27 -2.45
CA TRP A 319 13.74 13.54 -3.04
C TRP A 319 15.16 13.97 -2.62
N ALA A 320 15.48 13.87 -1.33
CA ALA A 320 16.78 14.23 -0.79
C ALA A 320 17.92 13.31 -1.28
N THR A 321 17.63 12.04 -1.58
CA THR A 321 18.60 11.08 -2.10
C THR A 321 18.75 11.12 -3.63
N GLY A 322 18.10 12.08 -4.29
CA GLY A 322 18.24 12.36 -5.72
C GLY A 322 17.14 11.79 -6.61
N ASP A 323 16.19 11.02 -6.07
CA ASP A 323 15.00 10.57 -6.80
C ASP A 323 13.95 11.69 -6.84
N GLN A 324 14.24 12.69 -7.67
CA GLN A 324 13.49 13.94 -7.73
C GLN A 324 12.44 13.90 -8.85
N GLN A 325 11.21 13.58 -8.47
CA GLN A 325 10.09 13.48 -9.41
C GLN A 325 9.04 14.56 -9.13
N SER A 326 8.45 15.16 -10.17
CA SER A 326 7.42 16.20 -10.01
C SER A 326 6.20 15.72 -9.22
N ARG A 327 5.89 14.41 -9.31
CA ARG A 327 4.80 13.77 -8.56
C ARG A 327 5.06 13.62 -7.06
N TYR A 328 6.33 13.60 -6.63
CA TYR A 328 6.69 13.60 -5.21
C TYR A 328 6.40 14.95 -4.57
N LEU A 329 6.73 16.04 -5.26
CA LEU A 329 6.35 17.38 -4.81
C LEU A 329 4.83 17.60 -4.86
N TRP A 330 4.12 17.02 -5.84
CA TRP A 330 2.64 17.01 -5.82
C TRP A 330 2.10 16.33 -4.57
N TYR A 331 2.64 15.15 -4.20
CA TYR A 331 2.25 14.43 -3.00
C TYR A 331 2.49 15.24 -1.73
N LEU A 332 3.73 15.75 -1.56
CA LEU A 332 4.10 16.56 -0.40
C LEU A 332 3.22 17.80 -0.27
N ASN A 333 2.92 18.49 -1.38
CA ASN A 333 2.00 19.64 -1.37
C ASN A 333 0.55 19.25 -1.01
N THR A 334 0.13 18.03 -1.32
CA THR A 334 -1.23 17.54 -1.04
C THR A 334 -1.42 17.22 0.44
N VAL A 335 -0.39 16.67 1.10
CA VAL A 335 -0.46 16.25 2.51
C VAL A 335 -0.04 17.34 3.50
N ARG A 336 0.85 18.26 3.08
CA ARG A 336 1.38 19.38 3.88
C ARG A 336 0.35 20.25 4.62
N PRO A 337 -0.88 20.48 4.11
CA PRO A 337 -1.88 21.23 4.87
C PRO A 337 -2.23 20.62 6.23
N ASP A 338 -2.02 19.31 6.43
CA ASP A 338 -2.04 18.70 7.76
C ASP A 338 -0.70 18.96 8.47
N PRO A 339 -0.66 19.73 9.58
CA PRO A 339 0.58 20.02 10.29
C PRO A 339 1.30 18.78 10.83
N LYS A 340 0.60 17.65 11.01
CA LYS A 340 1.23 16.39 11.43
C LYS A 340 1.98 15.69 10.30
N GLN A 341 1.80 16.15 9.06
CA GLN A 341 2.37 15.58 7.85
C GLN A 341 3.27 16.59 7.09
N ASP A 342 3.43 17.81 7.60
CA ASP A 342 4.38 18.78 7.05
C ASP A 342 5.82 18.42 7.43
N VAL A 343 6.42 17.53 6.64
CA VAL A 343 7.82 17.10 6.78
C VAL A 343 8.82 18.25 6.71
N PHE A 344 8.48 19.38 6.08
CA PHE A 344 9.37 20.54 6.01
C PHE A 344 9.37 21.38 7.29
N ALA A 345 8.51 21.05 8.26
CA ALA A 345 8.60 21.58 9.63
C ALA A 345 9.73 20.93 10.44
N GLU A 346 10.35 19.85 9.95
CA GLU A 346 11.43 19.15 10.63
C GLU A 346 12.82 19.67 10.22
N PRO A 347 13.74 19.97 11.18
CA PRO A 347 15.03 20.58 10.87
C PRO A 347 15.89 19.83 9.83
N GLU A 348 15.86 18.50 9.82
CA GLU A 348 16.59 17.66 8.87
C GLU A 348 16.10 17.75 7.42
N ASN A 349 14.81 18.02 7.24
CA ASN A 349 14.16 18.12 5.94
C ASN A 349 14.13 19.58 5.46
N MET A 350 14.14 20.56 6.37
CA MET A 350 14.30 21.97 6.04
C MET A 350 15.51 22.22 5.14
N VAL A 351 16.65 21.58 5.42
CA VAL A 351 17.85 21.79 4.60
C VAL A 351 17.76 21.20 3.18
N GLN A 352 16.72 20.41 2.92
CA GLN A 352 16.39 19.82 1.61
C GLN A 352 15.23 20.54 0.92
N TRP A 353 14.86 21.74 1.40
CA TRP A 353 13.72 22.49 0.89
C TRP A 353 13.75 22.64 -0.64
N PRO A 354 12.72 22.17 -1.37
CA PRO A 354 12.70 22.21 -2.82
C PRO A 354 12.81 23.65 -3.36
N SER A 355 13.58 23.83 -4.44
CA SER A 355 13.72 25.14 -5.07
C SER A 355 12.37 25.68 -5.58
N VAL A 356 12.25 27.01 -5.67
CA VAL A 356 11.10 27.67 -6.32
C VAL A 356 10.88 27.11 -7.73
N LYS A 357 11.96 26.89 -8.48
CA LYS A 357 11.91 26.26 -9.81
C LYS A 357 11.34 24.85 -9.77
N ALA A 358 11.76 24.02 -8.81
CA ALA A 358 11.26 22.65 -8.66
C ALA A 358 9.77 22.64 -8.31
N ARG A 359 9.34 23.47 -7.35
CA ARG A 359 7.92 23.60 -6.99
C ARG A 359 7.06 24.15 -8.13
N ALA A 360 7.60 25.05 -8.95
CA ALA A 360 6.91 25.55 -10.14
C ALA A 360 6.69 24.47 -11.22
N SER A 361 7.42 23.35 -11.18
CA SER A 361 7.27 22.23 -12.13
C SER A 361 6.22 21.19 -11.72
N VAL A 362 5.55 21.39 -10.57
CA VAL A 362 4.54 20.46 -10.05
C VAL A 362 3.33 20.43 -10.96
N GLY A 363 2.95 19.23 -11.41
CA GLY A 363 1.75 19.00 -12.21
C GLY A 363 0.46 19.13 -11.39
N LYS A 364 -0.68 19.21 -12.07
CA LYS A 364 -2.02 19.22 -11.43
C LYS A 364 -2.39 17.88 -10.76
N GLY A 365 -1.63 16.82 -11.04
CA GLY A 365 -1.81 15.47 -10.54
C GLY A 365 -0.51 14.69 -10.65
N PRO A 366 -0.46 13.45 -10.17
CA PRO A 366 0.78 12.68 -10.11
C PRO A 366 1.21 12.07 -11.45
N GLY A 367 0.36 12.12 -12.48
CA GLY A 367 0.65 11.50 -13.78
C GLY A 367 0.67 9.97 -13.76
N LEU A 368 0.13 9.35 -12.70
CA LEU A 368 -0.01 7.91 -12.58
C LEU A 368 -1.38 7.43 -13.11
N PRO A 369 -1.52 6.14 -13.48
CA PRO A 369 -2.81 5.57 -13.86
C PRO A 369 -3.86 5.69 -12.76
N THR A 370 -5.14 5.69 -13.14
CA THR A 370 -6.29 5.70 -12.21
C THR A 370 -6.60 4.33 -11.60
N SER A 371 -5.76 3.35 -11.86
CA SER A 371 -5.87 2.00 -11.34
C SER A 371 -4.48 1.46 -11.09
N TRP A 372 -4.33 0.75 -9.98
CA TRP A 372 -3.06 0.20 -9.53
C TRP A 372 -3.29 -1.14 -8.86
N ILE A 373 -2.34 -2.04 -9.03
CA ILE A 373 -2.38 -3.39 -8.49
C ILE A 373 -1.00 -3.76 -7.94
N ASP A 374 -1.03 -4.42 -6.79
CA ASP A 374 0.06 -5.19 -6.24
C ASP A 374 -0.38 -6.66 -6.12
N SER A 375 0.19 -7.49 -7.00
CA SER A 375 -0.10 -8.91 -7.05
C SER A 375 0.74 -9.75 -6.10
N ASP A 376 1.83 -9.20 -5.55
CA ASP A 376 2.72 -9.94 -4.66
C ASP A 376 2.19 -9.92 -3.22
N LEU A 377 1.74 -8.77 -2.72
CA LEU A 377 1.18 -8.62 -1.36
C LEU A 377 -0.35 -8.48 -1.33
N GLY A 378 -1.00 -8.42 -2.51
CA GLY A 378 -2.45 -8.52 -2.64
C GLY A 378 -3.20 -7.24 -2.29
N ALA A 379 -3.00 -6.18 -3.06
CA ALA A 379 -3.76 -4.94 -2.94
C ALA A 379 -4.10 -4.35 -4.32
N ALA A 380 -5.16 -3.55 -4.40
CA ALA A 380 -5.42 -2.72 -5.58
C ALA A 380 -6.21 -1.47 -5.22
N THR A 381 -6.02 -0.43 -6.04
CA THR A 381 -6.80 0.80 -5.97
C THR A 381 -7.36 1.15 -7.35
N LEU A 382 -8.57 1.69 -7.37
CA LEU A 382 -9.27 2.19 -8.56
C LEU A 382 -9.88 3.54 -8.22
N ARG A 383 -9.78 4.50 -9.14
CA ARG A 383 -10.36 5.84 -8.96
C ARG A 383 -10.97 6.37 -10.24
N SER A 384 -11.96 7.25 -10.12
CA SER A 384 -12.55 7.89 -11.29
C SER A 384 -11.63 8.96 -11.89
N SER A 385 -10.81 9.64 -11.08
CA SER A 385 -9.74 10.55 -11.51
C SER A 385 -8.77 10.85 -10.36
N TRP A 386 -7.74 11.66 -10.62
CA TRP A 386 -6.85 12.25 -9.60
C TRP A 386 -7.33 13.60 -9.08
N ALA A 387 -8.46 14.12 -9.57
CA ALA A 387 -9.04 15.34 -9.02
C ALA A 387 -9.44 15.09 -7.54
N PRO A 388 -9.35 16.11 -6.68
CA PRO A 388 -9.86 16.01 -5.32
C PRO A 388 -11.30 15.50 -5.29
N ASP A 389 -11.63 14.73 -4.24
CA ASP A 389 -12.99 14.29 -3.95
C ASP A 389 -13.61 13.31 -4.97
N ALA A 390 -12.80 12.73 -5.85
CA ALA A 390 -13.19 11.71 -6.81
C ALA A 390 -13.78 10.44 -6.13
N THR A 391 -14.31 9.50 -6.91
CA THR A 391 -14.64 8.18 -6.34
C THR A 391 -13.37 7.36 -6.26
N PHE A 392 -13.15 6.73 -5.11
CA PHE A 392 -11.98 5.91 -4.81
C PHE A 392 -12.41 4.58 -4.18
N LEU A 393 -11.96 3.47 -4.77
CA LEU A 393 -12.16 2.11 -4.31
C LEU A 393 -10.78 1.51 -4.04
N ALA A 394 -10.58 0.93 -2.86
CA ALA A 394 -9.39 0.14 -2.57
C ALA A 394 -9.78 -1.20 -1.97
N LEU A 395 -9.00 -2.23 -2.24
CA LEU A 395 -9.21 -3.58 -1.74
C LEU A 395 -7.90 -4.22 -1.31
N ARG A 396 -8.01 -5.15 -0.35
CA ARG A 396 -6.89 -5.94 0.16
C ARG A 396 -7.27 -7.41 0.22
N SER A 397 -6.37 -8.27 -0.21
CA SER A 397 -6.51 -9.73 -0.14
C SER A 397 -5.13 -10.34 -0.10
N GLY A 398 -4.38 -10.00 0.95
CA GLY A 398 -2.97 -10.33 1.06
C GLY A 398 -2.69 -11.41 2.10
N PHE A 399 -1.60 -11.19 2.83
CA PHE A 399 -1.17 -12.00 3.96
C PHE A 399 -1.62 -11.38 5.29
N THR A 400 -1.94 -12.22 6.28
CA THR A 400 -2.38 -11.80 7.62
C THR A 400 -1.34 -12.16 8.65
N TRP A 401 -0.69 -11.15 9.24
CA TRP A 401 0.29 -11.24 10.32
C TRP A 401 0.77 -9.84 10.72
N ASN A 402 1.25 -9.70 11.95
CA ASN A 402 1.82 -8.46 12.48
C ASN A 402 0.84 -7.28 12.36
N HIS A 403 1.22 -6.19 11.68
CA HIS A 403 0.40 -5.01 11.44
C HIS A 403 -0.68 -5.19 10.36
N ASN A 404 -0.86 -6.40 9.84
CA ASN A 404 -1.95 -6.77 8.94
C ASN A 404 -3.05 -7.53 9.69
N HIS A 405 -4.30 -7.28 9.31
CA HIS A 405 -5.47 -7.87 9.95
C HIS A 405 -5.98 -9.09 9.19
N ALA A 406 -6.99 -9.76 9.77
CA ALA A 406 -7.74 -10.83 9.12
C ALA A 406 -8.77 -10.27 8.12
N ASP A 407 -8.27 -9.47 7.16
CA ASP A 407 -9.04 -8.61 6.27
C ASP A 407 -9.02 -9.09 4.80
N ALA A 408 -8.64 -10.35 4.53
CA ALA A 408 -8.50 -10.81 3.16
C ALA A 408 -9.85 -10.80 2.41
N GLY A 409 -9.90 -10.00 1.35
CA GLY A 409 -11.09 -9.73 0.55
C GLY A 409 -11.85 -8.46 0.99
N SER A 410 -11.36 -7.72 1.99
CA SER A 410 -11.94 -6.44 2.43
C SER A 410 -11.75 -5.35 1.38
N PHE A 411 -12.56 -4.30 1.48
CA PHE A 411 -12.51 -3.12 0.62
C PHE A 411 -13.06 -1.88 1.32
N ILE A 412 -12.72 -0.72 0.78
CA ILE A 412 -13.23 0.59 1.19
C ILE A 412 -13.72 1.36 -0.03
N LEU A 413 -14.72 2.23 0.16
CA LEU A 413 -15.25 3.11 -0.89
C LEU A 413 -15.42 4.52 -0.35
N TRP A 414 -14.71 5.46 -0.97
CA TRP A 414 -14.72 6.87 -0.61
C TRP A 414 -15.18 7.72 -1.79
N HIS A 415 -15.86 8.81 -1.49
CA HIS A 415 -16.47 9.69 -2.48
C HIS A 415 -16.67 11.09 -1.90
N LYS A 416 -16.57 12.14 -2.73
CA LYS A 416 -16.80 13.54 -2.31
C LYS A 416 -15.99 13.96 -1.07
N GLY A 417 -14.75 13.51 -1.00
CA GLY A 417 -13.85 13.81 0.12
C GLY A 417 -14.21 13.11 1.45
N LYS A 418 -15.14 12.14 1.44
CA LYS A 418 -15.61 11.45 2.64
C LYS A 418 -15.49 9.94 2.51
N GLN A 419 -15.33 9.30 3.66
CA GLN A 419 -15.41 7.85 3.79
C GLN A 419 -16.89 7.42 3.83
N LEU A 420 -17.27 6.41 3.04
CA LEU A 420 -18.63 5.85 3.03
C LEU A 420 -18.63 4.41 3.49
N LEU A 421 -17.95 3.52 2.77
CA LEU A 421 -17.68 2.15 3.20
C LEU A 421 -16.25 2.10 3.71
N ILE A 422 -16.09 1.65 4.96
CA ILE A 422 -14.86 1.86 5.73
C ILE A 422 -14.24 0.54 6.17
N ASP A 423 -12.95 0.60 6.48
CA ASP A 423 -12.34 -0.36 7.39
C ASP A 423 -12.47 0.18 8.82
N SER A 424 -12.74 -0.68 9.81
CA SER A 424 -12.84 -0.27 11.22
C SER A 424 -11.54 0.25 11.81
N GLY A 425 -10.40 0.07 11.12
CA GLY A 425 -9.12 0.63 11.53
C GLY A 425 -8.53 -0.13 12.71
N ASN A 426 -7.98 0.59 13.70
CA ASN A 426 -7.28 -0.06 14.82
C ASN A 426 -7.49 0.67 16.16
N SER A 427 -6.88 0.13 17.21
CA SER A 427 -6.77 0.81 18.51
C SER A 427 -5.39 0.56 19.12
N SER A 428 -5.14 1.11 20.31
CA SER A 428 -3.87 0.90 21.01
C SER A 428 -3.60 -0.59 21.26
N TYR A 429 -2.35 -1.03 21.04
CA TYR A 429 -1.89 -2.40 21.29
C TYR A 429 -2.13 -2.92 22.71
N ALA A 430 -2.28 -2.02 23.68
CA ALA A 430 -2.55 -2.39 25.07
C ALA A 430 -4.03 -2.72 25.35
N ARG A 431 -4.92 -2.50 24.38
CA ARG A 431 -6.37 -2.70 24.52
C ARG A 431 -6.75 -4.13 24.09
N PRO A 432 -7.57 -4.86 24.85
CA PRO A 432 -8.03 -6.19 24.44
C PRO A 432 -8.85 -6.15 23.14
N GLU A 433 -9.50 -5.03 22.82
CA GLU A 433 -10.26 -4.84 21.59
C GLU A 433 -9.37 -4.85 20.34
N TYR A 434 -8.08 -4.49 20.46
CA TYR A 434 -7.11 -4.56 19.37
C TYR A 434 -7.08 -5.97 18.78
N ASP A 435 -6.78 -6.97 19.61
CA ASP A 435 -6.75 -8.37 19.19
C ASP A 435 -8.14 -9.00 19.08
N GLY A 436 -9.08 -8.60 19.95
CA GLY A 436 -10.41 -9.23 20.01
C GLY A 436 -11.41 -8.76 18.96
N TYR A 437 -11.18 -7.62 18.32
CA TYR A 437 -12.10 -7.05 17.32
C TYR A 437 -11.36 -6.52 16.10
N TYR A 438 -10.51 -5.49 16.24
CA TYR A 438 -9.97 -4.77 15.07
C TYR A 438 -9.18 -5.66 14.13
N ARG A 439 -8.38 -6.59 14.66
CA ARG A 439 -7.59 -7.51 13.84
C ARG A 439 -8.41 -8.68 13.25
N GLN A 440 -9.69 -8.79 13.58
CA GLN A 440 -10.52 -9.95 13.26
C GLN A 440 -11.46 -9.68 12.08
N SER A 441 -11.75 -10.71 11.28
CA SER A 441 -12.59 -10.59 10.08
C SER A 441 -13.94 -9.91 10.29
N VAL A 442 -14.52 -9.96 11.50
CA VAL A 442 -15.79 -9.29 11.82
C VAL A 442 -15.71 -7.75 11.76
N ALA A 443 -14.51 -7.17 11.87
CA ALA A 443 -14.27 -5.73 11.78
C ALA A 443 -14.07 -5.23 10.33
N HIS A 444 -14.20 -6.10 9.33
CA HIS A 444 -13.88 -5.76 7.94
C HIS A 444 -15.05 -6.05 6.99
N ASN A 445 -15.02 -5.41 5.81
CA ASN A 445 -16.03 -5.60 4.76
C ASN A 445 -15.81 -6.93 4.02
N VAL A 446 -16.05 -8.06 4.68
CA VAL A 446 -15.82 -9.41 4.13
C VAL A 446 -17.10 -10.24 4.12
N VAL A 447 -17.05 -11.43 3.53
CA VAL A 447 -18.10 -12.46 3.71
C VAL A 447 -17.68 -13.47 4.76
N THR A 448 -18.61 -13.81 5.65
CA THR A 448 -18.47 -14.87 6.65
C THR A 448 -19.40 -16.04 6.35
N LEU A 449 -19.08 -17.21 6.91
CA LEU A 449 -19.90 -18.42 6.92
C LEU A 449 -20.15 -18.81 8.38
N ASP A 450 -21.40 -18.77 8.83
CA ASP A 450 -21.78 -18.92 10.24
C ASP A 450 -20.99 -17.98 11.17
N GLY A 451 -20.76 -16.75 10.72
CA GLY A 451 -19.97 -15.75 11.45
C GLY A 451 -18.45 -15.98 11.42
N LYS A 452 -17.95 -17.00 10.71
CA LYS A 452 -16.51 -17.33 10.63
C LYS A 452 -15.91 -16.94 9.29
N ALA A 453 -14.64 -16.56 9.30
CA ALA A 453 -13.85 -16.30 8.10
C ALA A 453 -12.42 -16.80 8.30
N GLU A 454 -11.44 -15.91 8.43
CA GLU A 454 -10.08 -16.33 8.77
C GLU A 454 -9.98 -16.82 10.21
N PRO A 455 -9.07 -17.76 10.51
CA PRO A 455 -8.72 -18.10 11.89
C PRO A 455 -8.16 -16.89 12.64
N GLU A 456 -8.69 -16.60 13.83
CA GLU A 456 -8.22 -15.49 14.68
C GLU A 456 -6.71 -15.57 14.98
N SER A 457 -6.19 -16.80 15.09
CA SER A 457 -4.77 -17.07 15.32
C SER A 457 -3.85 -16.65 14.18
N ASN A 458 -4.35 -16.44 12.96
CA ASN A 458 -3.52 -16.00 11.83
C ASN A 458 -2.85 -14.67 12.11
N THR A 459 -3.51 -13.78 12.86
CA THR A 459 -2.95 -12.48 13.25
C THR A 459 -1.64 -12.62 14.03
N TYR A 460 -1.41 -13.73 14.71
CA TYR A 460 -0.16 -14.04 15.41
C TYR A 460 0.73 -15.02 14.67
N ASN A 461 0.16 -16.11 14.14
CA ASN A 461 0.92 -17.22 13.55
C ASN A 461 1.30 -16.97 12.09
N GLY A 462 0.66 -16.00 11.43
CA GLY A 462 0.75 -15.81 9.99
C GLY A 462 -0.20 -16.71 9.22
N SER A 463 -0.84 -16.19 8.17
CA SER A 463 -1.67 -16.99 7.26
C SER A 463 -0.80 -17.87 6.36
N HIS A 464 -0.74 -19.18 6.60
CA HIS A 464 0.12 -20.10 5.82
C HIS A 464 -0.13 -20.07 4.31
N PHE A 465 -1.39 -19.89 3.91
CA PHE A 465 -1.76 -19.65 2.53
C PHE A 465 -2.10 -18.17 2.37
N VAL A 466 -1.40 -17.49 1.47
CA VAL A 466 -1.61 -16.06 1.18
C VAL A 466 -2.85 -15.84 0.31
N GLY A 467 -3.48 -14.67 0.46
CA GLY A 467 -4.41 -14.16 -0.54
C GLY A 467 -3.65 -13.54 -1.70
N ARG A 468 -4.37 -13.16 -2.76
CA ARG A 468 -3.82 -12.32 -3.83
C ARG A 468 -4.88 -11.41 -4.43
N VAL A 469 -4.42 -10.32 -5.03
CA VAL A 469 -5.20 -9.51 -5.97
C VAL A 469 -4.54 -9.66 -7.35
N ASP A 470 -5.31 -10.07 -8.34
CA ASP A 470 -4.81 -10.34 -9.69
C ASP A 470 -5.79 -9.78 -10.75
N HIS A 471 -5.31 -9.66 -11.98
CA HIS A 471 -6.10 -9.37 -13.18
C HIS A 471 -6.88 -8.04 -13.10
N LEU A 472 -6.15 -6.94 -12.98
CA LEU A 472 -6.71 -5.59 -13.09
C LEU A 472 -6.84 -5.16 -14.55
N VAL A 473 -8.07 -4.93 -15.00
CA VAL A 473 -8.38 -4.38 -16.32
C VAL A 473 -8.91 -2.96 -16.15
N ASP A 474 -8.31 -2.00 -16.85
CA ASP A 474 -8.83 -0.62 -16.96
C ASP A 474 -9.03 -0.26 -18.43
N ALA A 475 -10.30 -0.20 -18.85
CA ALA A 475 -10.71 0.20 -20.19
C ALA A 475 -11.49 1.53 -20.15
N GLY A 476 -11.17 2.41 -19.19
CA GLY A 476 -11.81 3.70 -19.00
C GLY A 476 -13.03 3.61 -18.11
N ASP A 477 -14.22 3.73 -18.68
CA ASP A 477 -15.51 3.63 -17.98
C ASP A 477 -15.90 2.19 -17.63
N LEU A 478 -15.14 1.19 -18.07
CA LEU A 478 -15.24 -0.21 -17.61
C LEU A 478 -13.91 -0.61 -16.97
N ARG A 479 -13.95 -1.01 -15.69
CA ARG A 479 -12.80 -1.56 -14.97
C ARG A 479 -13.17 -2.85 -14.27
N PHE A 480 -12.21 -3.77 -14.16
CA PHE A 480 -12.36 -5.03 -13.45
C PHE A 480 -11.13 -5.31 -12.60
N VAL A 481 -11.32 -5.88 -11.42
CA VAL A 481 -10.24 -6.44 -10.60
C VAL A 481 -10.75 -7.68 -9.89
N TRP A 482 -9.90 -8.69 -9.76
CA TRP A 482 -10.22 -9.96 -9.10
C TRP A 482 -9.29 -10.19 -7.90
N ALA A 483 -9.85 -10.71 -6.82
CA ALA A 483 -9.15 -11.03 -5.60
C ALA A 483 -9.49 -12.45 -5.15
N ASP A 484 -8.47 -13.19 -4.74
CA ASP A 484 -8.56 -14.52 -4.19
C ASP A 484 -8.21 -14.47 -2.70
N ALA A 485 -9.24 -14.46 -1.87
CA ALA A 485 -9.12 -14.47 -0.42
C ALA A 485 -9.10 -15.89 0.15
N THR A 486 -9.04 -16.92 -0.69
CA THR A 486 -9.20 -18.33 -0.26
C THR A 486 -8.10 -18.75 0.69
N GLY A 487 -6.85 -18.37 0.43
CA GLY A 487 -5.69 -18.79 1.23
C GLY A 487 -5.85 -18.49 2.73
N PRO A 488 -5.98 -17.23 3.15
CA PRO A 488 -6.09 -16.87 4.57
C PRO A 488 -7.37 -17.44 5.19
N ASN A 489 -8.40 -17.68 4.37
CA ASN A 489 -9.70 -18.21 4.75
C ASN A 489 -9.84 -19.74 4.61
N ALA A 490 -8.77 -20.47 4.26
CA ALA A 490 -8.84 -21.87 3.81
C ALA A 490 -9.43 -22.83 4.86
N ARG A 491 -9.38 -22.44 6.14
CA ARG A 491 -10.01 -23.19 7.24
C ARG A 491 -11.53 -23.22 7.13
N THR A 492 -12.13 -22.18 6.59
CA THR A 492 -13.59 -21.96 6.53
C THR A 492 -14.12 -22.14 5.10
N PHE A 493 -13.38 -21.65 4.12
CA PHE A 493 -13.78 -21.64 2.71
C PHE A 493 -12.88 -22.56 1.87
N GLU A 494 -13.50 -23.35 1.00
CA GLU A 494 -12.81 -24.02 -0.12
C GLU A 494 -12.55 -23.03 -1.26
N ARG A 495 -13.40 -22.01 -1.40
CA ARG A 495 -13.28 -20.93 -2.39
C ARG A 495 -13.86 -19.65 -1.79
N LYS A 496 -13.09 -18.56 -1.85
CA LYS A 496 -13.53 -17.21 -1.47
C LYS A 496 -12.94 -16.19 -2.42
N TYR A 497 -13.59 -15.98 -3.55
CA TYR A 497 -13.17 -14.95 -4.52
C TYR A 497 -14.05 -13.73 -4.39
N ARG A 498 -13.45 -12.57 -4.62
CA ARG A 498 -14.14 -11.29 -4.77
C ARG A 498 -13.72 -10.62 -6.06
N SER A 499 -14.64 -9.96 -6.74
CA SER A 499 -14.33 -9.14 -7.89
C SER A 499 -15.10 -7.84 -7.84
N PHE A 500 -14.52 -6.80 -8.44
CA PHE A 500 -15.18 -5.54 -8.64
C PHE A 500 -15.28 -5.25 -10.13
N MET A 501 -16.49 -5.00 -10.62
CA MET A 501 -16.73 -4.51 -11.97
C MET A 501 -17.27 -3.09 -11.87
N TRP A 502 -16.47 -2.10 -12.27
CA TRP A 502 -16.85 -0.69 -12.28
C TRP A 502 -17.28 -0.27 -13.68
N ILE A 503 -18.56 0.07 -13.86
CA ILE A 503 -19.17 0.49 -15.12
C ILE A 503 -19.81 1.87 -14.93
N GLY A 504 -19.18 2.91 -15.48
CA GLY A 504 -19.64 4.29 -15.34
C GLY A 504 -19.79 4.69 -13.86
N ASP A 505 -21.02 4.92 -13.42
CA ASP A 505 -21.34 5.32 -12.04
C ASP A 505 -21.72 4.13 -11.12
N VAL A 506 -21.67 2.89 -11.61
CA VAL A 506 -22.02 1.67 -10.86
C VAL A 506 -20.78 0.81 -10.63
N ILE A 507 -20.61 0.34 -9.40
CA ILE A 507 -19.62 -0.68 -9.03
C ILE A 507 -20.38 -1.93 -8.59
N LEU A 508 -20.18 -3.04 -9.29
CA LEU A 508 -20.69 -4.35 -8.88
C LEU A 508 -19.63 -5.07 -8.04
N VAL A 509 -19.94 -5.38 -6.80
CA VAL A 509 -19.15 -6.27 -5.93
C VAL A 509 -19.67 -7.68 -6.11
N ILE A 510 -18.78 -8.60 -6.48
CA ILE A 510 -19.11 -9.97 -6.88
C ILE A 510 -18.34 -10.92 -6.00
N ASP A 511 -19.02 -11.68 -5.16
CA ASP A 511 -18.40 -12.74 -4.36
C ASP A 511 -18.74 -14.11 -4.94
N ASP A 512 -17.77 -15.02 -4.96
CA ASP A 512 -17.94 -16.41 -5.41
C ASP A 512 -17.40 -17.37 -4.36
N LEU A 513 -18.31 -18.06 -3.70
CA LEU A 513 -18.08 -18.63 -2.39
C LEU A 513 -18.43 -20.11 -2.34
N LYS A 514 -17.57 -20.87 -1.68
CA LYS A 514 -17.80 -22.26 -1.32
C LYS A 514 -17.21 -22.56 0.06
N GLY A 515 -18.05 -23.00 0.98
CA GLY A 515 -17.65 -23.53 2.29
C GLY A 515 -17.35 -25.03 2.22
N TRP A 516 -16.62 -25.53 3.22
CA TRP A 516 -16.41 -26.97 3.39
C TRP A 516 -17.67 -27.72 3.85
N ALA A 517 -18.61 -26.99 4.44
CA ALA A 517 -19.90 -27.49 4.89
C ALA A 517 -21.00 -26.45 4.60
N PRO A 518 -22.28 -26.87 4.49
CA PRO A 518 -23.38 -25.93 4.42
C PRO A 518 -23.46 -25.04 5.66
N GLY A 519 -23.70 -23.75 5.44
CA GLY A 519 -23.88 -22.77 6.52
C GLY A 519 -24.60 -21.51 6.03
N GLN A 520 -24.70 -20.53 6.92
CA GLN A 520 -25.31 -19.23 6.69
C GLN A 520 -24.24 -18.24 6.20
N PHE A 521 -24.32 -17.81 4.94
CA PHE A 521 -23.44 -16.77 4.42
C PHE A 521 -23.92 -15.37 4.81
N GLU A 522 -22.99 -14.51 5.23
CA GLU A 522 -23.27 -13.12 5.57
C GLU A 522 -22.25 -12.16 4.95
N TRP A 523 -22.73 -11.16 4.24
CA TRP A 523 -21.92 -10.09 3.65
C TRP A 523 -21.89 -8.89 4.59
N LEU A 524 -20.70 -8.55 5.11
CA LEU A 524 -20.50 -7.48 6.09
C LEU A 524 -20.25 -6.14 5.42
N MET A 525 -20.87 -5.08 5.93
CA MET A 525 -20.73 -3.72 5.42
C MET A 525 -20.62 -2.71 6.57
N HIS A 526 -19.39 -2.37 6.91
CA HIS A 526 -18.99 -1.27 7.77
C HIS A 526 -19.07 0.04 7.02
N TYR A 527 -19.58 1.06 7.70
CA TYR A 527 -19.83 2.36 7.09
C TYR A 527 -19.57 3.51 8.06
N GLU A 528 -19.35 4.69 7.50
CA GLU A 528 -19.27 5.96 8.23
C GLU A 528 -20.52 6.81 7.94
N GLY A 529 -21.02 7.53 8.94
CA GLY A 529 -22.25 8.30 8.85
C GLY A 529 -23.50 7.48 9.15
N GLU A 530 -24.53 7.59 8.31
CA GLU A 530 -25.82 6.92 8.52
C GLU A 530 -26.15 5.93 7.40
N ALA A 531 -26.61 4.73 7.75
CA ALA A 531 -27.18 3.76 6.81
C ALA A 531 -28.69 3.68 6.98
N ARG A 532 -29.46 3.86 5.90
CA ARG A 532 -30.93 3.78 5.91
C ARG A 532 -31.43 2.91 4.77
N ARG A 533 -32.30 1.95 5.08
CA ARG A 533 -32.95 1.11 4.07
C ARG A 533 -34.26 1.75 3.59
N GLN A 534 -34.45 1.78 2.27
CA GLN A 534 -35.70 2.12 1.60
C GLN A 534 -35.98 1.07 0.52
N GLY A 535 -36.98 0.22 0.76
CA GLY A 535 -37.25 -0.95 -0.07
C GLY A 535 -36.02 -1.86 -0.19
N GLN A 536 -35.57 -2.10 -1.43
CA GLN A 536 -34.42 -2.95 -1.71
C GLN A 536 -33.06 -2.26 -1.61
N VAL A 537 -33.03 -0.96 -1.33
CA VAL A 537 -31.82 -0.14 -1.38
C VAL A 537 -31.45 0.32 0.02
N ILE A 538 -30.17 0.20 0.36
CA ILE A 538 -29.58 0.79 1.56
C ILE A 538 -28.78 2.01 1.13
N THR A 539 -29.12 3.18 1.63
CA THR A 539 -28.37 4.41 1.38
C THR A 539 -27.43 4.66 2.55
N VAL A 540 -26.14 4.73 2.28
CA VAL A 540 -25.11 5.17 3.24
C VAL A 540 -24.76 6.62 2.93
N ARG A 541 -24.87 7.50 3.92
CA ARG A 541 -24.65 8.94 3.77
C ARG A 541 -23.68 9.50 4.82
N ASN A 542 -22.68 10.23 4.35
CA ASN A 542 -21.74 10.98 5.18
C ASN A 542 -21.60 12.41 4.61
N GLY A 543 -22.39 13.34 5.15
CA GLY A 543 -22.51 14.69 4.60
C GLY A 543 -23.09 14.69 3.17
N GLU A 544 -22.37 15.30 2.24
CA GLU A 544 -22.77 15.35 0.82
C GLU A 544 -22.43 14.07 0.04
N ALA A 545 -21.57 13.22 0.60
CA ALA A 545 -21.23 11.94 0.03
C ALA A 545 -22.34 10.93 0.36
N GLU A 546 -22.75 10.18 -0.65
CA GLU A 546 -23.75 9.13 -0.51
C GLU A 546 -23.46 7.99 -1.47
N VAL A 547 -23.74 6.76 -1.05
CA VAL A 547 -23.74 5.58 -1.91
C VAL A 547 -25.03 4.78 -1.69
N ALA A 548 -25.71 4.44 -2.78
CA ALA A 548 -26.78 3.47 -2.78
C ALA A 548 -26.20 2.06 -2.90
N VAL A 549 -26.56 1.17 -1.97
CA VAL A 549 -26.15 -0.23 -1.90
C VAL A 549 -27.37 -1.10 -2.16
N ARG A 550 -27.34 -1.87 -3.25
CA ARG A 550 -28.46 -2.72 -3.68
C ARG A 550 -28.00 -4.17 -3.86
N PRO A 551 -28.37 -5.09 -2.95
CA PRO A 551 -28.13 -6.51 -3.14
C PRO A 551 -29.01 -7.05 -4.28
N LEU A 552 -28.42 -7.76 -5.23
CA LEU A 552 -29.10 -8.30 -6.42
C LEU A 552 -29.15 -9.83 -6.43
N PHE A 553 -28.15 -10.49 -5.85
CA PHE A 553 -28.01 -11.95 -5.79
C PHE A 553 -27.33 -12.36 -4.46
N PRO A 554 -27.67 -13.50 -3.83
CA PRO A 554 -28.59 -14.56 -4.30
C PRO A 554 -30.05 -14.11 -4.40
N GLU A 555 -30.49 -13.23 -3.51
CA GLU A 555 -31.83 -12.63 -3.54
C GLU A 555 -31.76 -11.15 -3.21
N THR A 556 -32.81 -10.41 -3.55
CA THR A 556 -32.94 -9.00 -3.15
C THR A 556 -33.38 -8.89 -1.70
N LEU A 557 -33.26 -7.69 -1.12
CA LEU A 557 -34.03 -7.33 0.07
C LEU A 557 -35.53 -7.22 -0.29
N PRO A 558 -36.45 -7.38 0.68
CA PRO A 558 -37.88 -7.16 0.43
C PRO A 558 -38.19 -5.69 0.09
N ASP A 559 -39.21 -5.45 -0.75
CA ASP A 559 -39.69 -4.09 -1.07
C ASP A 559 -40.39 -3.41 0.12
N ALA A 560 -41.10 -4.20 0.93
CA ALA A 560 -41.80 -3.76 2.13
C ALA A 560 -41.95 -4.94 3.11
N GLY A 561 -42.54 -4.70 4.28
CA GLY A 561 -42.82 -5.75 5.27
C GLY A 561 -41.63 -6.14 6.15
N LEU A 562 -41.89 -7.05 7.08
CA LEU A 562 -40.88 -7.60 7.98
C LEU A 562 -40.16 -8.77 7.32
N PHE A 563 -38.96 -9.10 7.78
CA PHE A 563 -38.21 -10.24 7.24
C PHE A 563 -38.94 -11.58 7.44
N THR A 564 -39.84 -11.66 8.44
CA THR A 564 -40.68 -12.83 8.70
C THR A 564 -41.70 -13.08 7.59
N ASP A 565 -42.03 -12.05 6.81
CA ASP A 565 -43.02 -12.12 5.75
C ASP A 565 -42.41 -12.67 4.46
N TYR A 566 -41.08 -12.62 4.32
CA TYR A 566 -40.31 -13.01 3.12
C TYR A 566 -39.05 -13.81 3.49
N PRO A 567 -39.17 -15.00 4.11
CA PRO A 567 -38.02 -15.80 4.55
C PRO A 567 -37.13 -16.30 3.40
N GLU A 568 -37.63 -16.30 2.17
CA GLU A 568 -36.89 -16.62 0.95
C GLU A 568 -35.99 -15.49 0.45
N LEU A 569 -36.18 -14.25 0.92
CA LEU A 569 -35.39 -13.09 0.51
C LEU A 569 -34.19 -12.83 1.42
N MET A 570 -33.29 -11.95 0.95
CA MET A 570 -32.15 -11.53 1.75
C MET A 570 -32.60 -10.78 3.01
N ARG A 571 -31.95 -11.06 4.13
CA ARG A 571 -32.21 -10.37 5.40
C ARG A 571 -31.12 -9.35 5.69
N MET A 572 -31.53 -8.14 6.05
CA MET A 572 -30.66 -7.13 6.64
C MET A 572 -30.70 -7.27 8.17
N ALA A 573 -29.52 -7.39 8.78
CA ALA A 573 -29.33 -7.34 10.22
C ALA A 573 -28.28 -6.28 10.57
N GLU A 574 -28.27 -5.83 11.82
CA GLU A 574 -27.26 -4.92 12.35
C GLU A 574 -26.22 -5.70 13.17
N GLY A 575 -24.96 -5.42 12.91
CA GLY A 575 -23.82 -5.87 13.69
C GLY A 575 -23.31 -4.76 14.61
N LYS A 576 -22.63 -5.16 15.70
CA LYS A 576 -22.02 -4.25 16.66
C LYS A 576 -20.53 -4.17 16.37
N GLY A 577 -20.06 -3.02 15.91
CA GLY A 577 -18.64 -2.73 15.71
C GLY A 577 -18.14 -1.63 16.64
N LEU A 578 -16.87 -1.28 16.49
CA LEU A 578 -16.17 -0.27 17.28
C LEU A 578 -15.55 0.77 16.35
N LYS A 579 -15.49 2.01 16.81
CA LYS A 579 -14.98 3.12 16.01
C LYS A 579 -13.45 3.15 15.96
N ASP A 580 -12.89 3.54 14.82
CA ASP A 580 -11.44 3.64 14.63
C ASP A 580 -10.79 4.53 15.71
N HIS A 581 -9.72 4.02 16.32
CA HIS A 581 -8.99 4.60 17.46
C HIS A 581 -9.81 4.92 18.72
N ALA A 582 -11.10 4.56 18.76
CA ALA A 582 -12.03 4.84 19.85
C ALA A 582 -12.83 3.57 20.21
N PRO A 583 -12.18 2.55 20.81
CA PRO A 583 -12.80 1.26 21.13
C PRO A 583 -13.99 1.35 22.11
N ASP A 584 -14.12 2.47 22.82
CA ASP A 584 -15.21 2.71 23.75
C ASP A 584 -16.46 3.30 23.05
N GLU A 585 -16.35 3.68 21.77
CA GLU A 585 -17.43 4.19 20.93
C GLU A 585 -17.93 3.08 19.99
N ALA A 586 -19.21 2.73 20.09
CA ALA A 586 -19.84 1.75 19.21
C ALA A 586 -20.05 2.33 17.80
N GLN A 587 -19.75 1.53 16.78
CA GLN A 587 -20.01 1.82 15.37
C GLN A 587 -20.75 0.64 14.74
N PRO A 588 -22.06 0.75 14.47
CA PRO A 588 -22.81 -0.34 13.87
C PRO A 588 -22.37 -0.59 12.42
N TYR A 589 -22.56 -1.83 11.97
CA TYR A 589 -22.37 -2.23 10.58
C TYR A 589 -23.54 -3.07 10.10
N VAL A 590 -23.71 -3.20 8.79
CA VAL A 590 -24.79 -4.00 8.20
C VAL A 590 -24.31 -5.42 7.92
N ARG A 591 -25.17 -6.40 8.20
CA ARG A 591 -25.03 -7.80 7.83
C ARG A 591 -26.13 -8.15 6.83
N LEU A 592 -25.74 -8.53 5.62
CA LEU A 592 -26.65 -9.05 4.61
C LEU A 592 -26.60 -10.58 4.63
N GLN A 593 -27.65 -11.20 5.15
CA GLN A 593 -27.75 -12.65 5.34
C GLN A 593 -28.42 -13.25 4.11
N ALA A 594 -27.71 -14.15 3.40
CA ALA A 594 -28.30 -14.90 2.30
C ALA A 594 -29.49 -15.76 2.80
N PRO A 595 -30.51 -16.02 1.98
CA PRO A 595 -31.59 -16.91 2.39
C PRO A 595 -31.12 -18.37 2.42
N GLY A 596 -31.54 -19.10 3.45
CA GLY A 596 -31.27 -20.53 3.62
C GLY A 596 -29.82 -20.89 4.00
N VAL A 597 -29.57 -22.20 4.08
CA VAL A 597 -28.28 -22.81 4.42
C VAL A 597 -27.76 -23.55 3.20
N THR A 598 -26.54 -23.26 2.78
CA THR A 598 -25.93 -23.85 1.57
C THR A 598 -24.41 -23.93 1.73
N ASP A 599 -23.76 -24.84 0.99
CA ASP A 599 -22.29 -24.93 0.93
C ASP A 599 -21.70 -23.94 -0.08
N ARG A 600 -22.54 -23.30 -0.91
CA ARG A 600 -22.10 -22.42 -1.99
C ARG A 600 -23.11 -21.32 -2.26
N THR A 601 -22.59 -20.15 -2.61
CA THR A 601 -23.40 -19.04 -3.10
C THR A 601 -22.53 -18.04 -3.86
N LYS A 602 -23.18 -17.06 -4.49
CA LYS A 602 -22.52 -15.85 -4.94
C LYS A 602 -23.23 -14.66 -4.32
N PHE A 603 -22.53 -13.55 -4.15
CA PHE A 603 -23.19 -12.25 -3.94
C PHE A 603 -22.95 -11.37 -5.14
N VAL A 604 -23.98 -10.64 -5.57
CA VAL A 604 -23.83 -9.51 -6.50
C VAL A 604 -24.49 -8.31 -5.84
N VAL A 605 -23.68 -7.33 -5.46
CA VAL A 605 -24.13 -6.10 -4.79
C VAL A 605 -23.74 -4.90 -5.66
N ALA A 606 -24.72 -4.07 -6.03
CA ALA A 606 -24.46 -2.83 -6.76
C ALA A 606 -24.25 -1.67 -5.79
N LEU A 607 -23.16 -0.93 -5.99
CA LEU A 607 -22.83 0.32 -5.31
C LEU A 607 -22.93 1.47 -6.32
N THR A 608 -23.71 2.49 -5.99
CA THR A 608 -23.92 3.66 -6.86
C THR A 608 -23.67 4.94 -6.06
N PRO A 609 -22.45 5.50 -6.10
CA PRO A 609 -22.15 6.80 -5.51
C PRO A 609 -23.00 7.92 -6.13
N ASN A 610 -23.35 8.93 -5.34
CA ASN A 610 -24.21 10.02 -5.81
C ASN A 610 -23.50 10.98 -6.77
N GLY A 611 -24.02 11.11 -7.99
CA GLY A 611 -23.46 11.97 -9.04
C GLY A 611 -24.36 13.14 -9.44
N PRO A 612 -23.87 14.03 -10.32
CA PRO A 612 -24.68 15.12 -10.91
C PRO A 612 -25.66 14.62 -11.99
N HIS A 613 -25.51 13.38 -12.45
CA HIS A 613 -26.37 12.76 -13.46
C HIS A 613 -27.52 12.00 -12.81
N PRO A 614 -28.61 11.74 -13.55
CA PRO A 614 -29.67 10.85 -13.07
C PRO A 614 -29.11 9.48 -12.65
N ALA A 615 -29.67 8.92 -11.59
CA ALA A 615 -29.25 7.62 -11.08
C ALA A 615 -29.34 6.54 -12.18
N PRO A 616 -28.31 5.69 -12.34
CA PRO A 616 -28.34 4.56 -13.25
C PRO A 616 -29.56 3.65 -12.99
N ARG A 617 -30.23 3.21 -14.07
CA ARG A 617 -31.26 2.18 -13.98
C ARG A 617 -30.61 0.82 -13.97
N ILE A 618 -30.88 0.02 -12.93
CA ILE A 618 -30.33 -1.31 -12.73
C ILE A 618 -31.46 -2.34 -12.73
N GLU A 619 -31.40 -3.29 -13.66
CA GLU A 619 -32.39 -4.34 -13.85
C GLU A 619 -31.70 -5.72 -13.76
N LYS A 620 -32.37 -6.71 -13.18
CA LYS A 620 -31.87 -8.08 -13.02
C LYS A 620 -32.71 -9.05 -13.84
N VAL A 621 -32.06 -9.99 -14.53
CA VAL A 621 -32.71 -11.17 -15.11
C VAL A 621 -31.94 -12.40 -14.66
N GLU A 622 -32.64 -13.41 -14.18
CA GLU A 622 -32.03 -14.63 -13.67
C GLU A 622 -32.57 -15.85 -14.39
N THR A 623 -31.67 -16.78 -14.68
CA THR A 623 -31.99 -18.12 -15.14
C THR A 623 -31.28 -19.13 -14.23
N LYS A 624 -31.54 -20.43 -14.45
CA LYS A 624 -30.82 -21.50 -13.77
C LYS A 624 -29.29 -21.42 -13.94
N ASP A 625 -28.83 -21.02 -15.13
CA ASP A 625 -27.43 -21.18 -15.53
C ASP A 625 -26.65 -19.85 -15.54
N TRP A 626 -27.34 -18.70 -15.57
CA TRP A 626 -26.72 -17.38 -15.55
C TRP A 626 -27.61 -16.31 -14.94
N LEU A 627 -26.96 -15.26 -14.44
CA LEU A 627 -27.56 -14.02 -13.97
C LEU A 627 -27.13 -12.87 -14.89
N MET A 628 -28.03 -11.98 -15.27
CA MET A 628 -27.72 -10.76 -16.03
C MET A 628 -28.14 -9.53 -15.23
N VAL A 629 -27.22 -8.56 -15.14
CA VAL A 629 -27.48 -7.23 -14.60
C VAL A 629 -27.36 -6.22 -15.74
N ARG A 630 -28.45 -5.53 -16.06
CA ARG A 630 -28.51 -4.48 -17.07
C ARG A 630 -28.38 -3.13 -16.38
N ILE A 631 -27.39 -2.35 -16.80
CA ILE A 631 -27.13 -1.00 -16.30
C ILE A 631 -27.37 -0.02 -17.45
N THR A 632 -28.35 0.87 -17.29
CA THR A 632 -28.62 1.96 -18.25
C THR A 632 -28.25 3.30 -17.63
N GLN A 633 -27.34 4.02 -18.27
CA GLN A 633 -26.87 5.33 -17.81
C GLN A 633 -26.23 6.09 -18.97
N LYS A 634 -26.31 7.43 -18.95
CA LYS A 634 -25.57 8.33 -19.87
C LYS A 634 -25.75 7.97 -21.37
N GLY A 635 -26.93 7.49 -21.76
CA GLY A 635 -27.24 7.09 -23.14
C GLY A 635 -26.65 5.75 -23.57
N GLU A 636 -26.17 4.94 -22.62
CA GLU A 636 -25.61 3.62 -22.86
C GLU A 636 -26.27 2.55 -22.00
N VAL A 637 -26.22 1.32 -22.49
CA VAL A 637 -26.64 0.12 -21.80
C VAL A 637 -25.45 -0.84 -21.73
N THR A 638 -25.16 -1.34 -20.54
CA THR A 638 -24.24 -2.46 -20.34
C THR A 638 -24.98 -3.63 -19.70
N GLU A 639 -25.00 -4.76 -20.39
CA GLU A 639 -25.49 -6.04 -19.83
C GLU A 639 -24.31 -6.85 -19.33
N VAL A 640 -24.30 -7.16 -18.03
CA VAL A 640 -23.28 -7.98 -17.38
C VAL A 640 -23.86 -9.34 -17.06
N TYR A 641 -23.41 -10.36 -17.76
CA TYR A 641 -23.76 -11.75 -17.54
C TYR A 641 -22.75 -12.41 -16.60
N PHE A 642 -23.25 -12.96 -15.50
CA PHE A 642 -22.53 -13.81 -14.56
C PHE A 642 -22.88 -15.27 -14.86
N ASN A 643 -21.87 -16.05 -15.22
CA ASN A 643 -22.07 -17.45 -15.52
C ASN A 643 -22.12 -18.25 -14.21
N LEU A 644 -23.32 -18.71 -13.83
CA LEU A 644 -23.51 -19.45 -12.58
C LEU A 644 -22.94 -20.87 -12.65
N LEU A 645 -22.57 -21.35 -13.84
CA LEU A 645 -21.85 -22.62 -14.04
C LEU A 645 -20.32 -22.46 -13.93
N ALA A 646 -19.80 -21.24 -14.00
CA ALA A 646 -18.36 -20.94 -13.95
C ALA A 646 -17.80 -20.84 -12.52
N ASP A 647 -18.20 -21.74 -11.63
CA ASP A 647 -17.76 -21.79 -10.22
C ASP A 647 -16.85 -23.00 -9.90
N GLY A 648 -16.46 -23.76 -10.93
CA GLY A 648 -15.61 -24.94 -10.78
C GLY A 648 -16.33 -26.18 -10.23
N ARG A 649 -17.67 -26.17 -10.11
CA ARG A 649 -18.46 -27.29 -9.55
C ARG A 649 -18.22 -28.64 -10.23
N ILE A 650 -18.01 -28.65 -11.55
CA ILE A 650 -17.73 -29.87 -12.33
C ILE A 650 -16.71 -29.52 -13.42
N ARG A 651 -15.42 -29.80 -13.18
CA ARG A 651 -14.31 -29.31 -14.03
C ARG A 651 -14.33 -29.82 -15.47
N HIS A 652 -14.89 -31.00 -15.73
CA HIS A 652 -15.00 -31.59 -17.08
C HIS A 652 -16.38 -31.34 -17.73
N ARG A 653 -17.33 -30.75 -17.00
CA ARG A 653 -18.58 -30.22 -17.55
C ARG A 653 -18.40 -28.71 -17.60
N ASN A 654 -17.63 -28.29 -18.61
CA ASN A 654 -17.17 -26.93 -18.82
C ASN A 654 -18.26 -25.89 -18.55
N ALA A 655 -17.86 -24.69 -18.15
CA ALA A 655 -18.73 -23.53 -17.97
C ALA A 655 -19.35 -23.01 -19.29
N ASN A 656 -19.40 -23.82 -20.34
CA ASN A 656 -20.01 -23.47 -21.62
C ASN A 656 -21.49 -23.17 -21.41
N ALA A 657 -21.88 -21.94 -21.68
CA ALA A 657 -23.25 -21.48 -21.53
C ALA A 657 -23.66 -20.62 -22.74
N ASP A 658 -24.96 -20.54 -22.96
CA ASP A 658 -25.57 -19.54 -23.82
C ASP A 658 -26.06 -18.37 -22.95
N LEU A 659 -25.32 -17.26 -23.02
CA LEU A 659 -25.55 -16.03 -22.25
C LEU A 659 -26.27 -15.02 -23.16
N GLY A 660 -27.59 -15.12 -23.28
CA GLY A 660 -28.39 -14.18 -24.09
C GLY A 660 -28.12 -14.26 -25.60
N GLY A 661 -27.85 -15.46 -26.12
CA GLY A 661 -27.47 -15.74 -27.51
C GLY A 661 -25.95 -15.69 -27.76
N TRP A 662 -25.15 -15.45 -26.72
CA TRP A 662 -23.69 -15.50 -26.78
C TRP A 662 -23.19 -16.80 -26.19
N GLN A 663 -22.57 -17.65 -27.01
CA GLN A 663 -21.94 -18.87 -26.54
C GLN A 663 -20.53 -18.56 -26.05
N THR A 664 -20.26 -18.88 -24.80
CA THR A 664 -18.97 -18.65 -24.16
C THR A 664 -18.79 -19.58 -22.96
N ASP A 665 -17.55 -19.71 -22.52
CA ASP A 665 -17.17 -20.34 -21.25
C ASP A 665 -16.67 -19.33 -20.22
N ALA A 666 -16.87 -18.02 -20.48
CA ALA A 666 -16.44 -16.94 -19.62
C ALA A 666 -17.08 -17.00 -18.24
N TYR A 667 -16.33 -16.57 -17.23
CA TYR A 667 -16.83 -16.33 -15.88
C TYR A 667 -17.80 -15.15 -15.86
N ILE A 668 -17.41 -14.04 -16.51
CA ILE A 668 -18.23 -12.85 -16.70
C ILE A 668 -18.14 -12.40 -18.15
N LEU A 669 -19.29 -12.04 -18.73
CA LEU A 669 -19.39 -11.37 -20.02
C LEU A 669 -20.10 -10.03 -19.84
N ALA A 670 -19.46 -8.92 -20.18
CA ALA A 670 -20.11 -7.61 -20.23
C ALA A 670 -20.24 -7.13 -21.68
N LEU A 671 -21.41 -6.64 -22.05
CA LEU A 671 -21.74 -6.17 -23.40
C LEU A 671 -22.28 -4.74 -23.31
N THR A 672 -21.57 -3.78 -23.91
CA THR A 672 -21.95 -2.36 -23.91
C THR A 672 -22.39 -1.92 -25.30
N TYR A 673 -23.50 -1.19 -25.37
CA TYR A 673 -24.11 -0.66 -26.58
C TYR A 673 -24.90 0.62 -26.29
N PRO A 674 -25.15 1.49 -27.27
CA PRO A 674 -25.96 2.69 -27.07
C PRO A 674 -27.41 2.34 -26.68
N GLU A 675 -28.07 3.21 -25.92
CA GLU A 675 -29.49 3.07 -25.61
C GLU A 675 -30.33 3.06 -26.90
N GLY A 676 -31.30 2.16 -26.99
CA GLY A 676 -32.02 1.83 -28.23
C GLY A 676 -31.27 0.89 -29.19
N GLY A 677 -30.01 0.54 -28.89
CA GLY A 677 -29.23 -0.48 -29.58
C GLY A 677 -29.51 -1.91 -29.11
N SER A 678 -28.59 -2.84 -29.38
CA SER A 678 -28.75 -4.26 -29.02
C SER A 678 -27.45 -4.92 -28.59
N ALA A 679 -27.53 -5.78 -27.57
CA ALA A 679 -26.46 -6.67 -27.11
C ALA A 679 -25.97 -7.66 -28.18
N ALA A 680 -26.71 -7.86 -29.27
CA ALA A 680 -26.26 -8.67 -30.41
C ALA A 680 -25.19 -7.98 -31.27
N LYS A 681 -25.08 -6.64 -31.17
CA LYS A 681 -24.08 -5.82 -31.87
C LYS A 681 -23.44 -4.82 -30.91
N PRO A 682 -22.71 -5.31 -29.89
CA PRO A 682 -22.10 -4.44 -28.90
C PRO A 682 -21.03 -3.55 -29.54
N ARG A 683 -20.90 -2.31 -29.05
CA ARG A 683 -19.72 -1.48 -29.39
C ARG A 683 -18.49 -1.94 -28.63
N ARG A 684 -18.69 -2.47 -27.41
CA ARG A 684 -17.63 -3.01 -26.56
C ARG A 684 -18.11 -4.28 -25.88
N TRP A 685 -17.22 -5.26 -25.78
CA TRP A 685 -17.43 -6.40 -24.91
C TRP A 685 -16.21 -6.65 -24.02
N PHE A 686 -16.46 -7.25 -22.86
CA PHE A 686 -15.46 -7.75 -21.93
C PHE A 686 -15.74 -9.19 -21.58
N VAL A 687 -14.70 -10.02 -21.60
CA VAL A 687 -14.69 -11.41 -21.16
C VAL A 687 -13.74 -11.52 -19.98
N ALA A 688 -14.21 -12.04 -18.85
CA ALA A 688 -13.38 -12.43 -17.71
C ALA A 688 -13.22 -13.95 -17.69
N ASP A 689 -11.97 -14.44 -17.59
CA ASP A 689 -11.64 -15.87 -17.54
C ASP A 689 -12.39 -16.71 -18.60
N GLY A 690 -12.33 -16.27 -19.87
CA GLY A 690 -12.96 -16.95 -21.01
C GLY A 690 -11.94 -17.34 -22.07
N SER A 691 -12.22 -18.41 -22.81
CA SER A 691 -11.38 -18.91 -23.91
C SER A 691 -12.01 -18.67 -25.28
N TYR A 692 -13.34 -18.59 -25.35
CA TYR A 692 -14.04 -18.23 -26.58
C TYR A 692 -15.27 -17.35 -26.33
N LEU A 693 -15.64 -16.58 -27.34
CA LEU A 693 -16.90 -15.84 -27.41
C LEU A 693 -17.40 -15.92 -28.84
N ARG A 694 -18.64 -16.37 -29.04
CA ARG A 694 -19.24 -16.46 -30.37
C ARG A 694 -20.74 -16.25 -30.33
N ARG A 695 -21.28 -15.82 -31.46
CA ARG A 695 -22.72 -15.64 -31.67
C ARG A 695 -23.06 -15.95 -33.11
N ASP A 696 -24.15 -16.68 -33.33
CA ASP A 696 -24.69 -16.99 -34.66
C ASP A 696 -23.60 -17.53 -35.64
N GLY A 697 -22.70 -18.38 -35.12
CA GLY A 697 -21.57 -18.96 -35.87
C GLY A 697 -20.35 -18.04 -36.05
N ARG A 698 -20.46 -16.73 -35.75
CA ARG A 698 -19.34 -15.79 -35.77
C ARG A 698 -18.54 -15.86 -34.47
N VAL A 699 -17.23 -16.06 -34.59
CA VAL A 699 -16.30 -16.09 -33.45
C VAL A 699 -15.71 -14.69 -33.23
N GLU A 700 -15.89 -14.14 -32.03
CA GLU A 700 -15.31 -12.86 -31.60
C GLU A 700 -13.94 -13.04 -30.93
N LEU A 701 -13.83 -14.10 -30.14
CA LEU A 701 -12.67 -14.48 -29.35
C LEU A 701 -12.46 -15.99 -29.51
N ASP A 702 -11.24 -16.40 -29.83
CA ASP A 702 -10.79 -17.80 -29.83
C ASP A 702 -9.38 -17.91 -29.25
N SER A 703 -9.23 -18.81 -28.28
CA SER A 703 -7.99 -19.08 -27.58
C SER A 703 -8.06 -20.47 -26.94
N LEU A 704 -6.91 -21.13 -26.81
CA LEU A 704 -6.77 -22.30 -25.93
C LEU A 704 -6.47 -21.92 -24.47
N SER A 705 -6.02 -20.69 -24.26
CA SER A 705 -5.79 -20.10 -22.94
C SER A 705 -7.00 -19.29 -22.52
N LYS A 706 -7.36 -19.40 -21.24
CA LYS A 706 -8.28 -18.48 -20.59
C LYS A 706 -7.66 -17.08 -20.47
N ALA A 707 -8.46 -16.05 -20.73
CA ALA A 707 -8.01 -14.66 -20.75
C ALA A 707 -9.07 -13.68 -20.25
N PHE A 708 -8.60 -12.49 -19.89
CA PHE A 708 -9.38 -11.31 -19.60
C PHE A 708 -9.20 -10.37 -20.79
N VAL A 709 -10.27 -10.17 -21.57
CA VAL A 709 -10.20 -9.45 -22.84
C VAL A 709 -11.27 -8.38 -22.89
N VAL A 710 -10.86 -7.14 -23.14
CA VAL A 710 -11.78 -6.07 -23.56
C VAL A 710 -11.54 -5.81 -25.04
N LYS A 711 -12.61 -5.74 -25.83
CA LYS A 711 -12.57 -5.27 -27.22
C LYS A 711 -13.57 -4.12 -27.37
N ASP A 712 -13.10 -3.00 -27.92
CA ASP A 712 -13.87 -1.78 -28.13
C ASP A 712 -13.78 -1.31 -29.58
N ARG A 713 -14.94 -1.00 -30.16
CA ARG A 713 -15.10 -0.41 -31.49
C ARG A 713 -15.39 1.08 -31.34
N ALA A 714 -14.38 1.91 -31.61
CA ALA A 714 -14.50 3.37 -31.60
C ALA A 714 -14.32 3.92 -33.03
N GLY A 715 -15.42 4.38 -33.64
CA GLY A 715 -15.43 4.85 -35.03
C GLY A 715 -15.06 3.73 -36.02
N GLN A 716 -14.03 3.97 -36.85
CA GLN A 716 -13.48 2.94 -37.76
C GLN A 716 -12.38 2.07 -37.13
N GLY A 717 -11.98 2.35 -35.88
CA GLY A 717 -10.92 1.62 -35.20
C GLY A 717 -11.44 0.56 -34.24
N VAL A 718 -10.75 -0.58 -34.17
CA VAL A 718 -10.95 -1.60 -33.13
C VAL A 718 -9.72 -1.62 -32.23
N LYS A 719 -9.96 -1.55 -30.93
CA LYS A 719 -8.93 -1.68 -29.89
C LYS A 719 -9.26 -2.87 -29.01
N ALA A 720 -8.25 -3.54 -28.50
CA ALA A 720 -8.39 -4.57 -27.50
C ALA A 720 -7.27 -4.49 -26.46
N SER A 721 -7.57 -4.97 -25.27
CA SER A 721 -6.57 -5.26 -24.23
C SER A 721 -6.69 -6.72 -23.79
N ILE A 722 -5.54 -7.33 -23.49
CA ILE A 722 -5.47 -8.74 -23.11
C ILE A 722 -4.67 -8.89 -21.82
N GLN A 723 -5.27 -9.54 -20.83
CA GLN A 723 -4.60 -10.09 -19.66
C GLN A 723 -4.91 -11.58 -19.50
N GLY A 724 -4.10 -12.28 -18.72
CA GLY A 724 -4.23 -13.72 -18.49
C GLY A 724 -2.90 -14.44 -18.58
N GLN A 725 -2.92 -15.69 -19.05
CA GLN A 725 -1.79 -16.61 -19.02
C GLN A 725 -0.50 -16.05 -19.65
N PRO A 726 0.70 -16.39 -19.12
CA PRO A 726 1.97 -15.87 -19.63
C PRO A 726 2.21 -16.21 -21.11
N THR A 727 1.72 -17.38 -21.54
CA THR A 727 1.74 -17.81 -22.94
C THR A 727 0.32 -17.87 -23.50
N TYR A 728 0.08 -17.22 -24.64
CA TYR A 728 -1.20 -17.30 -25.34
C TYR A 728 -1.07 -17.05 -26.85
N ALA A 729 -2.08 -17.51 -27.59
CA ALA A 729 -2.32 -17.18 -28.99
C ALA A 729 -3.82 -16.88 -29.16
N ILE A 730 -4.19 -15.61 -28.99
CA ILE A 730 -5.57 -15.15 -28.98
C ILE A 730 -5.95 -14.60 -30.35
N ARG A 731 -7.03 -15.12 -30.92
CA ARG A 731 -7.65 -14.66 -32.16
C ARG A 731 -8.83 -13.77 -31.82
N LEU A 732 -8.83 -12.57 -32.38
CA LEU A 732 -9.89 -11.57 -32.21
C LEU A 732 -10.50 -11.23 -33.56
N ALA A 733 -11.83 -11.14 -33.62
CA ALA A 733 -12.51 -10.65 -34.82
C ALA A 733 -12.15 -9.17 -35.06
N CYS A 734 -11.99 -8.78 -36.33
CA CYS A 734 -11.58 -7.44 -36.73
C CYS A 734 -12.75 -6.50 -37.07
N ASP A 735 -13.97 -7.02 -37.16
CA ASP A 735 -15.17 -6.26 -37.52
C ASP A 735 -15.03 -5.51 -38.86
N GLY A 736 -14.35 -6.13 -39.82
CA GLY A 736 -14.05 -5.57 -41.14
C GLY A 736 -12.86 -4.61 -41.19
N ALA A 737 -12.18 -4.36 -40.06
CA ALA A 737 -10.97 -3.55 -40.05
C ALA A 737 -9.79 -4.28 -40.73
N ARG A 738 -8.89 -3.53 -41.38
CA ARG A 738 -7.63 -4.07 -41.92
C ARG A 738 -6.60 -4.41 -40.84
N SER A 739 -6.71 -3.75 -39.69
CA SER A 739 -5.87 -3.96 -38.51
C SER A 739 -6.59 -3.49 -37.25
N ILE A 740 -6.30 -4.13 -36.12
CA ILE A 740 -6.77 -3.71 -34.78
C ILE A 740 -5.58 -3.31 -33.91
N LYS A 741 -5.79 -2.54 -32.85
CA LYS A 741 -4.76 -2.24 -31.84
C LYS A 741 -4.95 -3.12 -30.61
N VAL A 742 -4.01 -4.01 -30.31
CA VAL A 742 -4.01 -4.84 -29.11
C VAL A 742 -2.89 -4.37 -28.19
N ASP A 743 -3.24 -3.94 -26.97
CA ASP A 743 -2.30 -3.38 -25.97
C ASP A 743 -1.41 -2.28 -26.58
N GLY A 744 -2.01 -1.40 -27.38
CA GLY A 744 -1.34 -0.31 -28.09
C GLY A 744 -0.64 -0.72 -29.41
N ALA A 745 -0.36 -2.00 -29.63
CA ALA A 745 0.33 -2.49 -30.82
C ALA A 745 -0.64 -2.85 -31.96
N ALA A 746 -0.34 -2.42 -33.19
CA ALA A 746 -1.13 -2.79 -34.36
C ALA A 746 -0.98 -4.29 -34.71
N LYS A 747 -2.10 -4.96 -34.99
CA LYS A 747 -2.17 -6.35 -35.46
C LYS A 747 -2.95 -6.38 -36.77
N ALA A 748 -2.33 -6.90 -37.82
CA ALA A 748 -2.97 -7.04 -39.13
C ALA A 748 -4.08 -8.09 -39.09
N CYS A 749 -5.14 -7.84 -39.86
CA CYS A 749 -6.27 -8.75 -39.98
C CYS A 749 -6.12 -9.63 -41.22
N SER A 750 -6.29 -10.93 -41.04
CA SER A 750 -6.34 -11.93 -42.12
C SER A 750 -7.64 -12.69 -42.00
N GLY A 751 -8.52 -12.58 -42.99
CA GLY A 751 -9.85 -13.22 -42.96
C GLY A 751 -10.73 -12.77 -41.79
N ASP A 752 -10.78 -11.46 -41.52
CA ASP A 752 -11.46 -10.83 -40.36
C ASP A 752 -10.93 -11.24 -38.98
N VAL A 753 -9.72 -11.82 -38.91
CA VAL A 753 -9.11 -12.24 -37.64
C VAL A 753 -7.75 -11.59 -37.46
N ALA A 754 -7.51 -11.03 -36.28
CA ALA A 754 -6.20 -10.60 -35.82
C ALA A 754 -5.67 -11.56 -34.75
N LEU A 755 -4.39 -11.92 -34.86
CA LEU A 755 -3.72 -12.82 -33.93
C LEU A 755 -2.80 -12.03 -32.99
N ALA A 756 -3.07 -12.12 -31.69
CA ALA A 756 -2.20 -11.63 -30.62
C ALA A 756 -1.46 -12.82 -29.99
N ARG A 757 -0.12 -12.76 -29.96
CA ARG A 757 0.71 -13.78 -29.32
C ARG A 757 1.54 -13.14 -28.22
N ARG A 758 1.63 -13.84 -27.09
CA ARG A 758 2.63 -13.63 -26.05
C ARG A 758 3.28 -14.97 -25.74
N SER A 759 4.60 -14.98 -25.69
CA SER A 759 5.41 -16.11 -25.25
C SER A 759 6.48 -15.54 -24.34
N SER A 760 6.17 -15.39 -23.06
CA SER A 760 7.23 -15.13 -22.07
C SER A 760 8.00 -16.43 -21.87
N PRO A 761 9.35 -16.43 -21.87
CA PRO A 761 10.10 -17.58 -21.38
C PRO A 761 9.69 -17.87 -19.92
N PRO A 762 9.75 -19.13 -19.45
CA PRO A 762 9.67 -19.39 -18.03
C PRO A 762 10.81 -18.63 -17.34
N ASN A 763 10.47 -17.79 -16.36
CA ASN A 763 11.45 -17.19 -15.44
C ASN A 763 12.12 -18.27 -14.59
#